data_AF-A0A8H7FQK7-F1
#
_entry.id   AF-A0A8H7FQK7-F1
#
_cell.length_a   1.000
_cell.length_b   1.000
_cell.length_c   1.000
_cell.angle_alpha   90.00
_cell.angle_beta   90.00
_cell.angle_gamma   90.00
#
_symmetry.space_group_name_H-M   'P 1'
#
loop_
_entity.id
_entity.type
_entity.pdbx_description
1 polymer ?
#
loop_
_entity_poly.entity_id
_entity_poly.type
_entity_poly.pdbx_seq_one_letter_code
_entity_poly.pdbx_strand_id
1 'polypeptide(L)'
;MLMRKEAPPTPPKNKWLFSPDNLLNLVDYRLPRVTREQRGRHLFTSHILSKVNEAYGVVKKEYNDACEDFLKAKALEGGSSPRLDSQVVHLRLLKEKMTEAWLCAKYFNYMLTDLERSKSGGDMLILTVPNTAAPLAPWICESSALTLFLHLPYWQHMRHNLKQAFRSRKRELATRSRKVAQVKHELALKQALKQMRKKEGPSSAGHVRPSYEIVRAAATAVTQALSELGLTCAIFGSLASRIYGSERDPESVSVLVWPPTPEKYDLRRLKAQIADTDFTVFSLAAKSQRAQVDQLWYCESPKDKASHCPITLAVPGMLGLPGFSARRIALEDGLPLVPAPILLFQLLAQWEAQREAGGAHERQCTSAIRDVLASPQLEALGVQRPWRELGLFSAETQRELGALVQRYCVQYPRAIAPLSRVGLPVHFSCEAAATHIIQVLKGLGMVAAVHGSVATRLYSDSARNPKNINIFVWSLNTRHIDLESVKAQIVESDSAHFDIAPPPEPSKQRPALWYRGAPDARHTHFRIDIRVPAMVSLPKLKPTHVVETNGILAVPFAIALIEALHIWDFECMRAGEKSDRPDYLRRADDVQRLLKSRHILTWREAMPWRGNKLFTDTYRETVEQKVRRFCAAYPDFTRDWKLLGFLSAE
;
A
#
# COMPACT_ATOMS: atom_id res chain seq x y z
N MET A 1 -66.84 38.16 11.11
CA MET A 1 -66.88 36.98 10.24
C MET A 1 -65.45 36.71 9.78
N LEU A 2 -64.69 35.90 10.54
CA LEU A 2 -63.25 35.64 10.33
C LEU A 2 -63.09 34.17 9.96
N MET A 3 -62.76 33.91 8.70
CA MET A 3 -62.48 32.58 8.16
C MET A 3 -61.13 32.07 8.70
N ARG A 4 -61.16 30.98 9.47
CA ARG A 4 -59.95 30.24 9.90
C ARG A 4 -59.33 29.54 8.70
N LYS A 5 -58.04 29.78 8.46
CA LYS A 5 -57.20 28.97 7.58
C LYS A 5 -56.94 27.62 8.25
N GLU A 6 -57.40 26.53 7.64
CA GLU A 6 -57.00 25.17 8.02
C GLU A 6 -55.55 24.91 7.60
N ALA A 7 -54.79 24.26 8.48
CA ALA A 7 -53.42 23.83 8.21
C ALA A 7 -53.41 22.61 7.27
N PRO A 8 -52.39 22.46 6.40
CA PRO A 8 -52.31 21.35 5.47
C PRO A 8 -52.13 20.02 6.22
N PRO A 9 -52.67 18.90 5.68
CA PRO A 9 -52.62 17.59 6.32
C PRO A 9 -51.16 17.10 6.42
N THR A 10 -50.75 16.71 7.62
CA THR A 10 -49.48 16.01 7.84
C THR A 10 -49.50 14.65 7.15
N PRO A 11 -48.45 14.28 6.38
CA PRO A 11 -48.39 12.98 5.72
C PRO A 11 -48.34 11.83 6.74
N PRO A 12 -48.89 10.65 6.39
CA PRO A 12 -48.96 9.53 7.32
C PRO A 12 -47.55 9.03 7.68
N LYS A 13 -47.29 8.91 9.00
CA LYS A 13 -46.08 8.28 9.54
C LYS A 13 -46.16 6.76 9.39
N ASN A 14 -46.15 6.25 8.16
CA ASN A 14 -45.87 4.84 7.92
C ASN A 14 -44.35 4.65 8.00
N LYS A 15 -43.84 4.35 9.19
CA LYS A 15 -42.49 3.78 9.34
C LYS A 15 -42.53 2.39 8.71
N TRP A 16 -41.99 2.27 7.51
CA TRP A 16 -41.73 0.98 6.89
C TRP A 16 -40.69 0.25 7.74
N LEU A 17 -41.14 -0.78 8.47
CA LEU A 17 -40.23 -1.67 9.17
C LEU A 17 -39.57 -2.59 8.13
N PHE A 18 -38.24 -2.65 8.15
CA PHE A 18 -37.46 -3.51 7.27
C PHE A 18 -37.69 -4.97 7.68
N SER A 19 -38.48 -5.73 6.92
CA SER A 19 -38.63 -7.18 7.07
C SER A 19 -38.31 -7.87 5.74
N PRO A 20 -37.65 -9.05 5.76
CA PRO A 20 -37.43 -9.88 4.57
C PRO A 20 -38.73 -10.19 3.78
N ASP A 21 -39.88 -10.18 4.45
CA ASP A 21 -41.19 -10.47 3.85
C ASP A 21 -41.67 -9.33 2.95
N ASN A 22 -41.37 -8.07 3.31
CA ASN A 22 -41.67 -6.90 2.47
C ASN A 22 -40.90 -6.95 1.14
N LEU A 23 -39.75 -7.61 1.11
CA LEU A 23 -38.93 -7.78 -0.09
C LEU A 23 -39.43 -8.91 -0.98
N LEU A 24 -39.87 -10.03 -0.42
CA LEU A 24 -40.48 -11.12 -1.20
C LEU A 24 -41.80 -10.68 -1.85
N ASN A 25 -42.54 -9.79 -1.18
CA ASN A 25 -43.72 -9.13 -1.74
C ASN A 25 -43.37 -8.19 -2.91
N LEU A 26 -42.21 -7.55 -2.89
CA LEU A 26 -41.75 -6.64 -3.95
C LEU A 26 -41.41 -7.40 -5.26
N VAL A 27 -41.17 -8.71 -5.18
CA VAL A 27 -40.86 -9.59 -6.31
C VAL A 27 -42.05 -10.52 -6.68
N ASP A 28 -43.24 -10.26 -6.11
CA ASP A 28 -44.48 -11.07 -6.27
C ASP A 28 -44.22 -12.58 -6.21
N TYR A 29 -43.39 -13.00 -5.25
CA TYR A 29 -42.71 -14.28 -5.33
C TYR A 29 -43.40 -15.36 -4.47
N ARG A 30 -44.20 -16.22 -5.11
CA ARG A 30 -44.52 -17.54 -4.53
C ARG A 30 -43.32 -18.46 -4.73
N LEU A 31 -42.71 -18.92 -3.64
CA LEU A 31 -41.62 -19.91 -3.70
C LEU A 31 -42.08 -21.10 -4.57
N PRO A 32 -41.37 -21.43 -5.67
CA PRO A 32 -41.72 -22.59 -6.47
C PRO A 32 -41.65 -23.85 -5.59
N ARG A 33 -42.57 -24.79 -5.80
CA ARG A 33 -42.47 -26.13 -5.20
C ARG A 33 -41.22 -26.80 -5.76
N VAL A 34 -40.12 -26.67 -5.03
CA VAL A 34 -38.82 -27.23 -5.43
C VAL A 34 -38.93 -28.75 -5.42
N THR A 35 -38.84 -29.38 -6.59
CA THR A 35 -38.82 -30.86 -6.69
C THR A 35 -37.53 -31.41 -6.08
N ARG A 36 -37.54 -32.68 -5.66
CA ARG A 36 -36.46 -33.33 -4.90
C ARG A 36 -35.09 -33.29 -5.61
N GLU A 37 -35.08 -33.08 -6.92
CA GLU A 37 -33.91 -33.06 -7.80
C GLU A 37 -33.22 -31.68 -7.89
N GLN A 38 -33.90 -30.58 -7.54
CA GLN A 38 -33.33 -29.22 -7.54
C GLN A 38 -32.62 -28.84 -6.22
N ARG A 39 -32.35 -29.81 -5.33
CA ARG A 39 -31.77 -29.62 -3.99
C ARG A 39 -30.30 -29.19 -3.95
N GLY A 40 -29.74 -28.72 -5.06
CA GLY A 40 -28.47 -28.01 -5.03
C GLY A 40 -28.68 -26.65 -4.38
N ARG A 41 -28.29 -26.46 -3.10
CA ARG A 41 -28.34 -25.15 -2.42
C ARG A 41 -27.74 -24.02 -3.28
N HIS A 42 -26.72 -24.31 -4.09
CA HIS A 42 -26.14 -23.36 -5.05
C HIS A 42 -27.13 -22.91 -6.13
N LEU A 43 -27.94 -23.80 -6.69
CA LEU A 43 -28.96 -23.45 -7.68
C LEU A 43 -30.04 -22.57 -7.06
N PHE A 44 -30.49 -22.91 -5.85
CA PHE A 44 -31.45 -22.09 -5.09
C PHE A 44 -30.88 -20.69 -4.76
N THR A 45 -29.64 -20.62 -4.28
CA THR A 45 -28.93 -19.37 -4.00
C THR A 45 -28.76 -18.50 -5.25
N SER A 46 -28.30 -19.09 -6.35
CA SER A 46 -28.13 -18.40 -7.62
C SER A 46 -29.45 -17.87 -8.16
N HIS A 47 -30.53 -18.62 -7.95
CA HIS A 47 -31.88 -18.25 -8.37
C HIS A 47 -32.42 -17.06 -7.56
N ILE A 48 -32.27 -17.07 -6.23
CA ILE A 48 -32.65 -15.94 -5.38
C ILE A 48 -31.87 -14.67 -5.75
N LEU A 49 -30.54 -14.79 -5.90
CA LEU A 49 -29.72 -13.64 -6.32
C LEU A 49 -30.14 -13.10 -7.68
N SER A 50 -30.46 -13.98 -8.62
CA SER A 50 -30.97 -13.58 -9.92
C SER A 50 -32.25 -12.75 -9.78
N LYS A 51 -33.21 -13.22 -8.97
CA LYS A 51 -34.49 -12.53 -8.74
C LYS A 51 -34.36 -11.19 -8.00
N VAL A 52 -33.48 -11.11 -7.00
CA VAL A 52 -33.20 -9.84 -6.30
C VAL A 52 -32.53 -8.83 -7.25
N ASN A 53 -31.59 -9.29 -8.09
CA ASN A 53 -30.95 -8.41 -9.07
C ASN A 53 -31.91 -7.99 -10.20
N GLU A 54 -32.82 -8.86 -10.61
CA GLU A 54 -33.89 -8.56 -11.57
C GLU A 54 -34.82 -7.46 -11.02
N ALA A 55 -35.30 -7.61 -9.77
CA ALA A 55 -36.11 -6.61 -9.10
C ALA A 55 -35.40 -5.26 -8.97
N TYR A 56 -34.12 -5.25 -8.58
CA TYR A 56 -33.31 -4.04 -8.58
C TYR A 56 -33.17 -3.42 -9.98
N GLY A 57 -33.02 -4.25 -11.01
CA GLY A 57 -32.97 -3.83 -12.41
C GLY A 57 -34.24 -3.09 -12.85
N VAL A 58 -35.42 -3.59 -12.45
CA VAL A 58 -36.72 -2.95 -12.73
C VAL A 58 -36.81 -1.57 -12.06
N VAL A 59 -36.56 -1.49 -10.75
CA VAL A 59 -36.63 -0.21 -10.01
C VAL A 59 -35.62 0.81 -10.54
N LYS A 60 -34.41 0.36 -10.89
CA LYS A 60 -33.39 1.22 -11.48
C LYS A 60 -33.83 1.75 -12.86
N LYS A 61 -34.47 0.91 -13.67
CA LYS A 61 -34.99 1.32 -14.98
C LYS A 61 -36.09 2.38 -14.79
N GLU A 62 -37.07 2.13 -13.92
CA GLU A 62 -38.14 3.10 -13.61
C GLU A 62 -37.59 4.45 -13.14
N TYR A 63 -36.58 4.44 -12.27
CA TYR A 63 -35.91 5.67 -11.83
C TYR A 63 -35.24 6.44 -12.99
N ASN A 64 -34.53 5.73 -13.87
CA ASN A 64 -33.88 6.36 -15.02
C ASN A 64 -34.90 6.95 -16.00
N ASP A 65 -35.95 6.20 -16.31
CA ASP A 65 -37.03 6.65 -17.21
C ASP A 65 -37.70 7.92 -16.64
N ALA A 66 -38.00 7.94 -15.33
CA ALA A 66 -38.54 9.11 -14.65
C ALA A 66 -37.56 10.31 -14.65
N CYS A 67 -36.25 10.07 -14.55
CA CYS A 67 -35.25 11.14 -14.64
C CYS A 67 -35.22 11.75 -16.04
N GLU A 68 -35.28 10.93 -17.10
CA GLU A 68 -35.33 11.42 -18.48
C GLU A 68 -36.59 12.25 -18.73
N ASP A 69 -37.74 11.80 -18.26
CA ASP A 69 -39.00 12.52 -18.40
C ASP A 69 -39.01 13.85 -17.64
N PHE A 70 -38.41 13.89 -16.44
CA PHE A 70 -38.21 15.13 -15.70
C PHE A 70 -37.29 16.12 -16.45
N LEU A 71 -36.18 15.63 -17.02
CA LEU A 71 -35.26 16.47 -17.79
C LEU A 71 -35.93 17.04 -19.05
N LYS A 72 -36.74 16.24 -19.75
CA LYS A 72 -37.53 16.70 -20.90
C LYS A 72 -38.57 17.74 -20.49
N ALA A 73 -39.31 17.52 -19.40
CA ALA A 73 -40.30 18.47 -18.89
C ALA A 73 -39.64 19.79 -18.46
N LYS A 74 -38.48 19.73 -17.78
CA LYS A 74 -37.73 20.90 -17.34
C LYS A 74 -37.21 21.73 -18.51
N ALA A 75 -36.79 21.09 -19.60
CA ALA A 75 -36.35 21.77 -20.80
C ALA A 75 -37.49 22.51 -21.53
N LEU A 76 -38.73 22.01 -21.43
CA LEU A 76 -39.90 22.61 -22.08
C LEU A 76 -40.56 23.72 -21.23
N GLU A 77 -40.61 23.57 -19.91
CA GLU A 77 -41.46 24.42 -19.04
C GLU A 77 -40.75 25.65 -18.45
N GLY A 78 -39.44 25.85 -18.68
CA GLY A 78 -38.78 27.15 -18.50
C GLY A 78 -38.82 27.79 -17.10
N GLY A 79 -39.01 27.02 -16.02
CA GLY A 79 -39.10 27.54 -14.65
C GLY A 79 -39.68 26.51 -13.66
N SER A 80 -40.04 26.94 -12.45
CA SER A 80 -40.76 26.10 -11.49
C SER A 80 -42.23 25.96 -11.91
N SER A 81 -42.67 24.74 -12.17
CA SER A 81 -44.05 24.38 -12.53
C SER A 81 -44.58 23.35 -11.52
N PRO A 82 -45.85 23.39 -11.10
CA PRO A 82 -46.45 22.39 -10.20
C PRO A 82 -46.27 20.95 -10.69
N ARG A 83 -46.17 20.76 -12.02
CA ARG A 83 -45.88 19.47 -12.64
C ARG A 83 -44.46 19.00 -12.37
N LEU A 84 -43.48 19.90 -12.44
CA LEU A 84 -42.09 19.62 -12.09
C LEU A 84 -41.95 19.31 -10.60
N ASP A 85 -42.69 20.00 -9.73
CA ASP A 85 -42.67 19.73 -8.29
C ASP A 85 -43.21 18.33 -7.97
N SER A 86 -44.31 17.92 -8.63
CA SER A 86 -44.84 16.55 -8.52
C SER A 86 -43.85 15.49 -9.02
N GLN A 87 -43.16 15.76 -10.13
CA GLN A 87 -42.11 14.88 -10.65
C GLN A 87 -40.90 14.79 -9.72
N VAL A 88 -40.51 15.87 -9.03
CA VAL A 88 -39.43 15.85 -8.01
C VAL A 88 -39.82 14.97 -6.83
N VAL A 89 -41.07 15.02 -6.36
CA VAL A 89 -41.57 14.13 -5.30
C VAL A 89 -41.54 12.67 -5.76
N HIS A 90 -41.98 12.39 -6.99
CA HIS A 90 -41.94 11.05 -7.57
C HIS A 90 -40.50 10.51 -7.70
N LEU A 91 -39.55 11.33 -8.18
CA LEU A 91 -38.14 10.98 -8.27
C LEU A 91 -37.51 10.70 -6.91
N ARG A 92 -37.89 11.46 -5.87
CA ARG A 92 -37.43 11.21 -4.50
C ARG A 92 -37.88 9.83 -4.01
N LEU A 93 -39.16 9.49 -4.23
CA LEU A 93 -39.71 8.19 -3.86
C LEU A 93 -39.03 7.03 -4.61
N LEU A 94 -38.79 7.17 -5.92
CA LEU A 94 -38.09 6.17 -6.72
C LEU A 94 -36.63 6.01 -6.29
N LYS A 95 -35.95 7.11 -5.91
CA LYS A 95 -34.58 7.09 -5.38
C LYS A 95 -34.51 6.33 -4.05
N GLU A 96 -35.47 6.52 -3.17
CA GLU A 96 -35.58 5.78 -1.90
C GLU A 96 -35.76 4.28 -2.16
N LYS A 97 -36.73 3.90 -3.01
CA LYS A 97 -36.92 2.50 -3.43
C LYS A 97 -35.68 1.88 -4.06
N MET A 98 -34.96 2.61 -4.91
CA MET A 98 -33.73 2.14 -5.55
C MET A 98 -32.62 1.91 -4.50
N THR A 99 -32.51 2.81 -3.52
CA THR A 99 -31.52 2.70 -2.45
C THR A 99 -31.80 1.48 -1.57
N GLU A 100 -33.07 1.25 -1.20
CA GLU A 100 -33.48 0.06 -0.45
C GLU A 100 -33.22 -1.23 -1.24
N ALA A 101 -33.62 -1.29 -2.51
CA ALA A 101 -33.38 -2.44 -3.37
C ALA A 101 -31.87 -2.75 -3.52
N TRP A 102 -31.04 -1.70 -3.63
CA TRP A 102 -29.58 -1.85 -3.68
C TRP A 102 -28.99 -2.39 -2.37
N LEU A 103 -29.41 -1.85 -1.23
CA LEU A 103 -28.98 -2.32 0.09
C LEU A 103 -29.36 -3.79 0.31
N CYS A 104 -30.55 -4.18 -0.13
CA CYS A 104 -31.01 -5.57 -0.07
C CYS A 104 -30.15 -6.49 -0.95
N ALA A 105 -29.89 -6.10 -2.20
CA ALA A 105 -29.01 -6.85 -3.07
C ALA A 105 -27.61 -7.01 -2.45
N LYS A 106 -27.07 -5.98 -1.79
CA LYS A 106 -25.80 -6.05 -1.06
C LYS A 106 -25.86 -6.98 0.14
N TYR A 107 -26.93 -6.92 0.93
CA TYR A 107 -27.12 -7.76 2.10
C TYR A 107 -27.21 -9.24 1.72
N PHE A 108 -28.00 -9.60 0.69
CA PHE A 108 -28.08 -10.98 0.20
C PHE A 108 -26.74 -11.46 -0.36
N ASN A 109 -26.05 -10.64 -1.14
CA ASN A 109 -24.70 -10.98 -1.61
C ASN A 109 -23.74 -11.23 -0.44
N TYR A 110 -23.80 -10.41 0.62
CA TYR A 110 -22.98 -10.59 1.81
C TYR A 110 -23.32 -11.88 2.56
N MET A 111 -24.60 -12.12 2.89
CA MET A 111 -25.04 -13.34 3.57
C MET A 111 -24.65 -14.61 2.80
N LEU A 112 -24.79 -14.59 1.47
CA LEU A 112 -24.48 -15.75 0.64
C LEU A 112 -22.97 -15.96 0.52
N THR A 113 -22.19 -14.88 0.42
CA THR A 113 -20.73 -14.95 0.50
C THR A 113 -20.28 -15.49 1.85
N ASP A 114 -20.96 -15.11 2.94
CA ASP A 114 -20.62 -15.56 4.29
C ASP A 114 -21.03 -17.01 4.53
N LEU A 115 -22.18 -17.45 4.01
CA LEU A 115 -22.59 -18.86 3.96
C LEU A 115 -21.61 -19.73 3.14
N GLU A 116 -21.06 -19.20 2.06
CA GLU A 116 -20.00 -19.87 1.30
C GLU A 116 -18.67 -19.92 2.06
N ARG A 117 -18.34 -18.87 2.83
CA ARG A 117 -17.16 -18.83 3.71
C ARG A 117 -17.29 -19.77 4.91
N SER A 118 -18.45 -19.85 5.55
CA SER A 118 -18.69 -20.76 6.69
C SER A 118 -18.63 -22.23 6.25
N LYS A 119 -19.13 -22.54 5.04
CA LYS A 119 -18.92 -23.84 4.37
C LYS A 119 -17.44 -24.21 4.19
N SER A 120 -16.58 -23.21 4.02
CA SER A 120 -15.13 -23.38 3.84
C SER A 120 -14.36 -23.56 5.17
N GLY A 121 -14.94 -23.15 6.29
CA GLY A 121 -14.36 -23.20 7.64
C GLY A 121 -14.72 -24.45 8.44
N GLY A 122 -15.91 -25.01 8.23
CA GLY A 122 -16.41 -26.18 8.95
C GLY A 122 -17.08 -25.88 10.30
N ASP A 123 -17.25 -24.61 10.67
CA ASP A 123 -18.11 -24.17 11.77
C ASP A 123 -19.42 -23.67 11.18
N MET A 124 -20.51 -24.38 11.48
CA MET A 124 -21.84 -24.10 10.92
C MET A 124 -22.81 -23.51 11.95
N LEU A 125 -22.33 -22.86 13.01
CA LEU A 125 -23.21 -22.43 14.12
C LEU A 125 -23.14 -20.96 14.54
N ILE A 126 -22.32 -20.10 13.91
CA ILE A 126 -22.31 -18.67 14.27
C ILE A 126 -22.25 -17.79 13.01
N LEU A 127 -23.38 -17.17 12.69
CA LEU A 127 -23.49 -16.03 11.77
C LEU A 127 -23.10 -14.76 12.56
N THR A 128 -21.87 -14.26 12.37
CA THR A 128 -21.46 -12.96 12.92
C THR A 128 -21.72 -11.86 11.90
N VAL A 129 -22.79 -11.09 12.12
CA VAL A 129 -23.09 -9.86 11.36
C VAL A 129 -22.23 -8.71 11.92
N PRO A 130 -21.57 -7.88 11.09
CA PRO A 130 -20.82 -6.73 11.57
C PRO A 130 -21.74 -5.65 12.16
N ASN A 131 -21.40 -5.14 13.35
CA ASN A 131 -22.13 -4.08 14.09
C ASN A 131 -22.26 -2.72 13.37
N THR A 132 -21.81 -2.58 12.12
CA THR A 132 -21.91 -1.34 11.35
C THR A 132 -23.21 -1.20 10.55
N ALA A 133 -24.07 -2.22 10.55
CA ALA A 133 -25.48 -2.06 10.21
C ALA A 133 -26.26 -1.80 11.52
N ALA A 134 -26.71 -0.54 11.70
CA ALA A 134 -27.51 0.07 12.76
C ALA A 134 -28.11 -0.81 13.91
N PRO A 135 -28.17 -0.30 15.16
CA PRO A 135 -28.67 -1.05 16.30
C PRO A 135 -30.21 -1.14 16.25
N LEU A 136 -30.75 -2.36 16.22
CA LEU A 136 -32.09 -2.66 16.68
C LEU A 136 -31.97 -3.43 18.00
N ALA A 137 -32.75 -2.98 18.98
CA ALA A 137 -32.69 -3.34 20.40
C ALA A 137 -32.91 -4.86 20.68
N PRO A 138 -32.60 -5.33 21.92
CA PRO A 138 -32.14 -6.69 22.16
C PRO A 138 -33.17 -7.58 22.87
N TRP A 139 -33.83 -8.50 22.16
CA TRP A 139 -34.50 -9.65 22.81
C TRP A 139 -34.45 -10.88 21.90
N ILE A 140 -34.05 -12.00 22.49
CA ILE A 140 -34.18 -13.43 22.13
C ILE A 140 -32.85 -14.12 22.39
N CYS A 141 -32.70 -14.57 23.63
CA CYS A 141 -31.86 -15.69 23.99
C CYS A 141 -32.82 -16.84 24.30
N GLU A 142 -32.67 -17.97 23.62
CA GLU A 142 -32.82 -19.34 24.13
C GLU A 142 -32.99 -20.32 22.96
N SER A 143 -32.01 -21.21 22.78
CA SER A 143 -32.23 -22.67 22.84
C SER A 143 -30.99 -23.40 22.31
N SER A 144 -30.41 -24.19 23.20
CA SER A 144 -29.42 -25.24 22.98
C SER A 144 -29.99 -26.43 22.20
N ALA A 145 -29.22 -26.98 21.25
CA ALA A 145 -29.01 -28.43 21.06
C ALA A 145 -28.29 -28.70 19.72
N LEU A 146 -27.13 -29.35 19.77
CA LEU A 146 -26.76 -30.54 18.99
C LEU A 146 -25.25 -30.75 19.03
N THR A 147 -24.83 -31.60 19.96
CA THR A 147 -23.52 -32.27 19.94
C THR A 147 -23.81 -33.73 19.68
N LEU A 148 -23.37 -34.30 18.54
CA LEU A 148 -22.93 -35.69 18.42
C LEU A 148 -22.43 -36.00 17.00
N PHE A 149 -21.46 -36.91 16.95
CA PHE A 149 -20.71 -37.48 15.81
C PHE A 149 -19.58 -36.65 15.18
N LEU A 150 -18.35 -36.85 15.66
CA LEU A 150 -17.16 -36.96 14.80
C LEU A 150 -16.02 -37.73 15.51
N HIS A 151 -15.85 -39.01 15.18
CA HIS A 151 -14.55 -39.68 15.31
C HIS A 151 -14.41 -40.76 14.23
N LEU A 152 -13.73 -40.44 13.12
CA LEU A 152 -13.21 -41.41 12.16
C LEU A 152 -11.89 -40.87 11.55
N PRO A 153 -10.76 -41.60 11.64
CA PRO A 153 -9.43 -41.11 11.23
C PRO A 153 -9.27 -40.84 9.72
N TYR A 154 -10.08 -41.48 8.89
CA TYR A 154 -10.01 -41.34 7.42
C TYR A 154 -10.37 -39.92 6.93
N TRP A 155 -11.18 -39.19 7.71
CA TRP A 155 -11.62 -37.83 7.38
C TRP A 155 -10.53 -36.76 7.57
N GLN A 156 -9.56 -36.98 8.46
CA GLN A 156 -8.51 -35.98 8.73
C GLN A 156 -7.50 -35.89 7.59
N HIS A 157 -7.16 -37.03 6.97
CA HIS A 157 -6.23 -37.09 5.85
C HIS A 157 -6.84 -36.45 4.58
N MET A 158 -8.11 -36.75 4.28
CA MET A 158 -8.84 -36.16 3.15
C MET A 158 -9.06 -34.64 3.34
N ARG A 159 -9.36 -34.21 4.58
CA ARG A 159 -9.49 -32.79 4.94
C ARG A 159 -8.16 -32.04 4.78
N HIS A 160 -7.02 -32.67 5.07
CA HIS A 160 -5.71 -32.05 4.86
C HIS A 160 -5.40 -31.88 3.37
N ASN A 161 -5.63 -32.92 2.56
CA ASN A 161 -5.33 -32.90 1.12
C ASN A 161 -6.25 -31.93 0.35
N LEU A 162 -7.54 -31.86 0.71
CA LEU A 162 -8.45 -30.87 0.13
C LEU A 162 -8.11 -29.44 0.58
N LYS A 163 -7.68 -29.22 1.83
CA LYS A 163 -7.20 -27.91 2.30
C LYS A 163 -5.93 -27.47 1.56
N GLN A 164 -5.02 -28.39 1.28
CA GLN A 164 -3.79 -28.13 0.49
C GLN A 164 -4.14 -27.76 -0.96
N ALA A 165 -4.95 -28.57 -1.64
CA ALA A 165 -5.39 -28.33 -3.01
C ALA A 165 -6.16 -27.00 -3.15
N PHE A 166 -7.01 -26.68 -2.16
CA PHE A 166 -7.78 -25.44 -2.13
C PHE A 166 -6.90 -24.20 -1.88
N ARG A 167 -5.91 -24.29 -0.98
CA ARG A 167 -4.91 -23.23 -0.78
C ARG A 167 -4.09 -22.98 -2.05
N SER A 168 -3.77 -24.04 -2.79
CA SER A 168 -3.10 -23.93 -4.09
C SER A 168 -3.96 -23.19 -5.12
N ARG A 169 -5.22 -23.62 -5.33
CA ARG A 169 -6.13 -23.01 -6.31
C ARG A 169 -6.54 -21.57 -5.97
N LYS A 170 -6.68 -21.25 -4.67
CA LYS A 170 -6.91 -19.87 -4.20
C LYS A 170 -5.70 -18.96 -4.48
N ARG A 171 -4.47 -19.46 -4.26
CA ARG A 171 -3.25 -18.73 -4.63
C ARG A 171 -3.17 -18.53 -6.13
N GLU A 172 -3.52 -19.54 -6.92
CA GLU A 172 -3.54 -19.45 -8.38
C GLU A 172 -4.53 -18.38 -8.88
N LEU A 173 -5.79 -18.40 -8.40
CA LEU A 173 -6.81 -17.42 -8.80
C LEU A 173 -6.48 -16.00 -8.34
N ALA A 174 -5.96 -15.83 -7.12
CA ALA A 174 -5.48 -14.53 -6.64
C ALA A 174 -4.30 -14.02 -7.48
N THR A 175 -3.40 -14.92 -7.92
CA THR A 175 -2.29 -14.58 -8.81
C THR A 175 -2.80 -14.20 -10.20
N ARG A 176 -3.78 -14.91 -10.77
CA ARG A 176 -4.40 -14.57 -12.05
C ARG A 176 -5.13 -13.22 -12.00
N SER A 177 -5.92 -12.96 -10.96
CA SER A 177 -6.64 -11.68 -10.78
C SER A 177 -5.67 -10.50 -10.63
N ARG A 178 -4.57 -10.68 -9.87
CA ARG A 178 -3.48 -9.69 -9.77
C ARG A 178 -2.81 -9.44 -11.12
N LYS A 179 -2.50 -10.49 -11.89
CA LYS A 179 -1.94 -10.35 -13.24
C LYS A 179 -2.87 -9.57 -14.17
N VAL A 180 -4.18 -9.84 -14.14
CA VAL A 180 -5.16 -9.11 -14.96
C VAL A 180 -5.26 -7.63 -14.54
N ALA A 181 -5.29 -7.34 -13.24
CA ALA A 181 -5.29 -5.96 -12.74
C ALA A 181 -4.00 -5.20 -13.11
N GLN A 182 -2.86 -5.87 -12.99
CA GLN A 182 -1.55 -5.33 -13.38
C GLN A 182 -1.49 -5.02 -14.88
N VAL A 183 -1.91 -5.97 -15.74
CA VAL A 183 -1.95 -5.76 -17.19
C VAL A 183 -2.90 -4.62 -17.56
N LYS A 184 -4.06 -4.50 -16.90
CA LYS A 184 -5.00 -3.39 -17.14
C LYS A 184 -4.43 -2.04 -16.71
N HIS A 185 -3.73 -1.99 -15.57
CA HIS A 185 -3.04 -0.79 -15.10
C HIS A 185 -1.90 -0.39 -16.05
N GLU A 186 -1.08 -1.35 -16.46
CA GLU A 186 0.03 -1.14 -17.39
C GLU A 186 -0.47 -0.67 -18.76
N LEU A 187 -1.59 -1.24 -19.25
CA LEU A 187 -2.23 -0.80 -20.48
C LEU A 187 -2.79 0.63 -20.36
N ALA A 188 -3.41 0.97 -19.23
CA ALA A 188 -3.90 2.32 -18.96
C ALA A 188 -2.76 3.34 -18.88
N LEU A 189 -1.64 2.98 -18.24
CA LEU A 189 -0.43 3.79 -18.18
C LEU A 189 0.16 3.99 -19.59
N LYS A 190 0.32 2.90 -20.36
CA LYS A 190 0.81 2.94 -21.75
C LYS A 190 -0.11 3.78 -22.64
N GLN A 191 -1.43 3.71 -22.46
CA GLN A 191 -2.39 4.54 -23.18
C GLN A 191 -2.31 6.01 -22.78
N ALA A 192 -2.22 6.32 -21.48
CA ALA A 192 -2.05 7.68 -20.98
C ALA A 192 -0.74 8.31 -21.48
N LEU A 193 0.37 7.57 -21.40
CA LEU A 193 1.68 7.98 -21.93
C LEU A 193 1.64 8.15 -23.46
N LYS A 194 0.98 7.25 -24.20
CA LYS A 194 0.80 7.37 -25.65
C LYS A 194 -0.07 8.59 -26.02
N GLN A 195 -1.05 8.94 -25.20
CA GLN A 195 -1.83 10.17 -25.36
C GLN A 195 -1.00 11.42 -25.06
N MET A 196 -0.05 11.38 -24.13
CA MET A 196 0.93 12.46 -23.95
C MET A 196 1.86 12.56 -25.17
N ARG A 197 2.41 11.43 -25.66
CA ARG A 197 3.24 11.38 -26.88
C ARG A 197 2.55 11.94 -28.12
N LYS A 198 1.27 11.60 -28.35
CA LYS A 198 0.52 12.08 -29.52
C LYS A 198 0.19 13.58 -29.43
N LYS A 199 0.26 14.19 -28.24
CA LYS A 199 0.10 15.62 -28.03
C LYS A 199 1.38 16.43 -28.23
N GLU A 200 2.53 15.76 -28.19
CA GLU A 200 3.87 16.29 -28.48
C GLU A 200 4.27 15.97 -29.93
N GLY A 201 3.42 16.37 -30.89
CA GLY A 201 3.74 16.24 -32.32
C GLY A 201 5.09 16.89 -32.65
N PRO A 202 5.72 16.53 -33.79
CA PRO A 202 7.04 17.01 -34.17
C PRO A 202 7.09 18.52 -33.97
N SER A 203 7.99 18.98 -33.09
CA SER A 203 8.14 20.36 -32.64
C SER A 203 7.64 21.30 -33.72
N SER A 204 6.42 21.82 -33.56
CA SER A 204 5.89 22.82 -34.46
C SER A 204 6.89 23.96 -34.41
N ALA A 205 7.65 24.12 -35.48
CA ALA A 205 8.76 25.07 -35.56
C ALA A 205 8.21 26.46 -35.21
N GLY A 206 8.54 26.96 -34.01
CA GLY A 206 8.13 28.29 -33.56
C GLY A 206 7.44 28.39 -32.19
N HIS A 207 7.20 27.31 -31.43
CA HIS A 207 6.74 27.51 -30.05
C HIS A 207 7.91 27.92 -29.15
N VAL A 208 7.97 29.21 -28.80
CA VAL A 208 8.91 29.76 -27.81
C VAL A 208 8.59 29.12 -26.45
N ARG A 209 9.61 28.58 -25.78
CA ARG A 209 9.43 28.02 -24.43
C ARG A 209 9.18 29.15 -23.44
N PRO A 210 8.18 29.02 -22.54
CA PRO A 210 7.95 30.03 -21.52
C PRO A 210 9.17 30.13 -20.59
N SER A 211 9.48 31.34 -20.12
CA SER A 211 10.52 31.53 -19.11
C SER A 211 10.08 30.94 -17.76
N TYR A 212 11.04 30.67 -16.86
CA TYR A 212 10.74 30.22 -15.50
C TYR A 212 9.74 31.15 -14.78
N GLU A 213 9.91 32.47 -14.94
CA GLU A 213 9.03 33.47 -14.31
C GLU A 213 7.59 33.36 -14.81
N ILE A 214 7.38 33.16 -16.13
CA ILE A 214 6.05 32.95 -16.70
C ILE A 214 5.42 31.67 -16.14
N VAL A 215 6.19 30.59 -16.04
CA VAL A 215 5.68 29.31 -15.50
C VAL A 215 5.36 29.42 -14.01
N ARG A 216 6.18 30.15 -13.25
CA ARG A 216 5.93 30.42 -11.83
C ARG A 216 4.68 31.29 -11.63
N ALA A 217 4.54 32.36 -12.42
CA ALA A 217 3.35 33.21 -12.41
C ALA A 217 2.08 32.41 -12.75
N ALA A 218 2.16 31.54 -13.76
CA ALA A 218 1.07 30.62 -14.11
C ALA A 218 0.70 29.68 -12.95
N ALA A 219 1.69 29.17 -12.22
CA ALA A 219 1.46 28.32 -11.05
C ALA A 219 0.82 29.07 -9.89
N THR A 220 1.25 30.30 -9.61
CA THR A 220 0.63 31.17 -8.60
C THR A 220 -0.82 31.46 -8.97
N ALA A 221 -1.08 31.88 -10.21
CA ALA A 221 -2.42 32.20 -10.67
C ALA A 221 -3.38 30.99 -10.59
N VAL A 222 -2.95 29.82 -11.07
CA VAL A 222 -3.84 28.63 -11.06
C VAL A 222 -4.08 28.10 -9.64
N THR A 223 -3.09 28.19 -8.74
CA THR A 223 -3.26 27.75 -7.35
C THR A 223 -4.19 28.70 -6.58
N GLN A 224 -4.11 30.00 -6.85
CA GLN A 224 -5.06 30.98 -6.33
C GLN A 224 -6.48 30.72 -6.84
N ALA A 225 -6.68 30.56 -8.15
CA ALA A 225 -7.99 30.28 -8.72
C ALA A 225 -8.61 29.00 -8.15
N LEU A 226 -7.81 27.93 -7.97
CA LEU A 226 -8.26 26.70 -7.33
C LEU A 226 -8.63 26.92 -5.84
N SER A 227 -7.87 27.74 -5.12
CA SER A 227 -8.17 28.08 -3.73
C SER A 227 -9.48 28.85 -3.60
N GLU A 228 -9.76 29.79 -4.50
CA GLU A 228 -11.04 30.54 -4.57
C GLU A 228 -12.22 29.62 -4.86
N LEU A 229 -12.01 28.56 -5.63
CA LEU A 229 -12.99 27.49 -5.87
C LEU A 229 -13.12 26.51 -4.67
N GLY A 230 -12.38 26.72 -3.58
CA GLY A 230 -12.37 25.86 -2.40
C GLY A 230 -11.69 24.51 -2.63
N LEU A 231 -10.78 24.41 -3.61
CA LEU A 231 -10.09 23.18 -3.99
C LEU A 231 -8.64 23.19 -3.49
N THR A 232 -8.26 22.13 -2.78
CA THR A 232 -6.87 21.91 -2.41
C THR A 232 -6.09 21.39 -3.62
N CYS A 233 -4.88 21.93 -3.84
CA CYS A 233 -4.04 21.51 -4.96
C CYS A 233 -2.55 21.46 -4.60
N ALA A 234 -1.77 20.82 -5.47
CA ALA A 234 -0.32 20.80 -5.38
C ALA A 234 0.33 20.74 -6.77
N ILE A 235 1.43 21.47 -6.95
CA ILE A 235 2.28 21.48 -8.13
C ILE A 235 3.14 20.21 -8.16
N PHE A 236 3.20 19.57 -9.32
CA PHE A 236 4.04 18.41 -9.62
C PHE A 236 4.78 18.58 -10.96
N GLY A 237 5.57 17.59 -11.37
CA GLY A 237 6.26 17.61 -12.66
C GLY A 237 7.44 18.59 -12.71
N SER A 238 7.70 19.17 -13.90
CA SER A 238 8.92 19.92 -14.18
C SER A 238 9.10 21.17 -13.32
N LEU A 239 8.04 21.93 -13.04
CA LEU A 239 8.11 23.08 -12.13
C LEU A 239 8.46 22.66 -10.70
N ALA A 240 7.83 21.58 -10.20
CA ALA A 240 8.19 21.05 -8.89
C ALA A 240 9.65 20.59 -8.86
N SER A 241 10.13 19.91 -9.91
CA SER A 241 11.55 19.52 -10.02
C SER A 241 12.48 20.73 -9.97
N ARG A 242 12.14 21.82 -10.67
CA ARG A 242 12.92 23.08 -10.67
C ARG A 242 13.01 23.68 -9.27
N ILE A 243 11.90 23.73 -8.54
CA ILE A 243 11.85 24.23 -7.15
C ILE A 243 12.65 23.32 -6.21
N TYR A 244 12.63 22.00 -6.43
CA TYR A 244 13.49 21.04 -5.74
C TYR A 244 14.92 20.97 -6.32
N GLY A 245 15.41 21.99 -7.02
CA GLY A 245 16.83 22.12 -7.37
C GLY A 245 17.25 21.61 -8.76
N SER A 246 16.34 21.12 -9.60
CA SER A 246 16.65 20.87 -11.02
C SER A 246 17.12 22.14 -11.71
N GLU A 247 18.18 22.07 -12.51
CA GLU A 247 18.65 23.23 -13.29
C GLU A 247 17.77 23.52 -14.51
N ARG A 248 17.00 22.52 -14.94
CA ARG A 248 16.14 22.63 -16.12
C ARG A 248 14.96 23.58 -15.88
N ASP A 249 14.77 24.51 -16.82
CA ASP A 249 13.58 25.35 -16.86
C ASP A 249 12.32 24.53 -17.19
N PRO A 250 11.23 24.77 -16.45
CA PRO A 250 9.97 24.08 -16.69
C PRO A 250 9.31 24.59 -17.97
N GLU A 251 8.62 23.70 -18.68
CA GLU A 251 7.92 24.04 -19.93
C GLU A 251 6.41 24.21 -19.73
N SER A 252 5.90 23.79 -18.57
CA SER A 252 4.46 23.75 -18.27
C SER A 252 4.22 23.70 -16.76
N VAL A 253 3.00 24.02 -16.34
CA VAL A 253 2.54 23.80 -14.97
C VAL A 253 1.72 22.51 -14.93
N SER A 254 2.08 21.60 -14.03
CA SER A 254 1.28 20.41 -13.73
C SER A 254 0.71 20.52 -12.31
N VAL A 255 -0.62 20.45 -12.18
CA VAL A 255 -1.34 20.67 -10.91
C VAL A 255 -2.18 19.45 -10.57
N LEU A 256 -1.96 18.91 -9.38
CA LEU A 256 -2.73 17.84 -8.77
C LEU A 256 -3.84 18.46 -7.92
N VAL A 257 -5.09 18.11 -8.16
CA VAL A 257 -6.27 18.71 -7.50
C VAL A 257 -6.99 17.64 -6.67
N TRP A 258 -7.33 17.97 -5.42
CA TRP A 258 -8.15 17.12 -4.54
C TRP A 258 -9.59 17.63 -4.53
N PRO A 259 -10.50 16.98 -5.27
CA PRO A 259 -11.91 17.33 -5.21
C PRO A 259 -12.50 16.93 -3.85
N PRO A 260 -13.54 17.64 -3.38
CA PRO A 260 -14.19 17.34 -2.09
C PRO A 260 -14.88 15.97 -2.07
N THR A 261 -15.28 15.47 -3.25
CA THR A 261 -15.88 14.14 -3.42
C THR A 261 -15.01 13.27 -4.33
N PRO A 262 -14.79 11.99 -3.98
CA PRO A 262 -13.98 11.04 -4.78
C PRO A 262 -14.68 10.54 -6.05
N GLU A 263 -15.91 10.99 -6.33
CA GLU A 263 -16.59 10.71 -7.58
C GLU A 263 -15.82 11.29 -8.77
N LYS A 264 -16.03 10.75 -9.98
CA LYS A 264 -15.31 11.13 -11.20
C LYS A 264 -15.38 12.65 -11.39
N TYR A 265 -14.30 13.32 -11.02
CA TYR A 265 -14.22 14.76 -11.16
C TYR A 265 -14.00 15.10 -12.62
N ASP A 266 -14.91 15.86 -13.19
CA ASP A 266 -14.82 16.27 -14.59
C ASP A 266 -13.76 17.37 -14.73
N LEU A 267 -12.53 16.96 -15.05
CA LEU A 267 -11.42 17.88 -15.30
C LEU A 267 -11.71 18.87 -16.44
N ARG A 268 -12.62 18.56 -17.36
CA ARG A 268 -13.02 19.50 -18.41
C ARG A 268 -13.83 20.64 -17.83
N ARG A 269 -14.81 20.30 -16.98
CA ARG A 269 -15.60 21.31 -16.25
C ARG A 269 -14.73 22.14 -15.33
N LEU A 270 -13.77 21.54 -14.63
CA LEU A 270 -12.84 22.29 -13.78
C LEU A 270 -12.02 23.31 -14.57
N LYS A 271 -11.50 22.92 -15.75
CA LYS A 271 -10.76 23.82 -16.61
C LYS A 271 -11.62 25.01 -17.07
N ALA A 272 -12.89 24.78 -17.41
CA ALA A 272 -13.84 25.84 -17.71
C ALA A 272 -14.04 26.77 -16.51
N GLN A 273 -14.25 26.21 -15.32
CA GLN A 273 -14.41 27.01 -14.10
C GLN A 273 -13.18 27.88 -13.80
N ILE A 274 -11.96 27.36 -13.97
CA ILE A 274 -10.73 28.16 -13.80
C ILE A 274 -10.65 29.27 -14.85
N ALA A 275 -11.00 28.97 -16.09
CA ALA A 275 -11.04 29.98 -17.15
C ALA A 275 -12.10 31.05 -16.91
N ASP A 276 -13.23 30.68 -16.29
CA ASP A 276 -14.30 31.60 -15.93
C ASP A 276 -13.95 32.47 -14.71
N THR A 277 -13.04 32.04 -13.83
CA THR A 277 -12.55 32.84 -12.70
C THR A 277 -11.84 34.11 -13.18
N ASP A 278 -10.98 33.97 -14.20
CA ASP A 278 -10.31 35.10 -14.86
C ASP A 278 -9.99 34.78 -16.32
N PHE A 279 -10.90 35.17 -17.22
CA PHE A 279 -10.77 34.94 -18.66
C PHE A 279 -9.69 35.81 -19.31
N THR A 280 -9.14 36.80 -18.60
CA THR A 280 -8.04 37.63 -19.11
C THR A 280 -6.69 36.94 -18.91
N VAL A 281 -6.59 36.12 -17.86
CA VAL A 281 -5.38 35.38 -17.48
C VAL A 281 -5.41 33.94 -17.99
N PHE A 282 -6.58 33.31 -18.07
CA PHE A 282 -6.73 31.94 -18.51
C PHE A 282 -7.48 31.83 -19.83
N SER A 283 -7.00 30.95 -20.71
CA SER A 283 -7.69 30.63 -21.96
C SER A 283 -7.85 29.12 -22.16
N LEU A 284 -9.00 28.75 -22.72
CA LEU A 284 -9.26 27.40 -23.22
C LEU A 284 -9.09 27.40 -24.73
N ALA A 285 -7.92 26.93 -25.18
CA ALA A 285 -7.68 26.79 -26.61
C ALA A 285 -8.19 25.43 -27.09
N ALA A 286 -9.14 25.43 -28.01
CA ALA A 286 -9.52 24.25 -28.76
C ALA A 286 -8.35 23.87 -29.69
N LYS A 287 -7.71 22.72 -29.43
CA LYS A 287 -6.58 22.21 -30.22
C LYS A 287 -7.11 21.65 -31.56
N SER A 288 -7.59 22.51 -32.46
CA SER A 288 -8.27 22.17 -33.73
C SER A 288 -9.65 21.49 -33.56
N GLN A 289 -10.56 21.70 -34.52
CA GLN A 289 -11.90 21.09 -34.55
C GLN A 289 -11.91 19.55 -34.43
N ARG A 290 -10.76 18.87 -34.60
CA ARG A 290 -10.66 17.40 -34.55
C ARG A 290 -10.07 16.83 -33.25
N ALA A 291 -9.45 17.63 -32.37
CA ALA A 291 -8.92 17.11 -31.10
C ALA A 291 -9.73 17.65 -29.91
N GLN A 292 -10.61 16.79 -29.37
CA GLN A 292 -11.55 17.05 -28.27
C GLN A 292 -10.93 17.35 -26.89
N VAL A 293 -9.68 17.84 -26.81
CA VAL A 293 -9.08 18.13 -25.49
C VAL A 293 -8.82 19.61 -25.33
N ASP A 294 -9.72 20.27 -24.61
CA ASP A 294 -9.58 21.64 -24.13
C ASP A 294 -8.34 21.70 -23.21
N GLN A 295 -7.27 22.31 -23.72
CA GLN A 295 -6.04 22.56 -22.97
C GLN A 295 -6.18 23.92 -22.30
N LEU A 296 -5.89 23.97 -21.00
CA LEU A 296 -5.88 25.21 -20.23
C LEU A 296 -4.52 25.88 -20.42
N TRP A 297 -4.54 27.17 -20.71
CA TRP A 297 -3.35 28.00 -20.87
C TRP A 297 -3.44 29.19 -19.93
N TYR A 298 -2.31 29.55 -19.35
CA TYR A 298 -2.08 30.85 -18.75
C TYR A 298 -1.53 31.80 -19.80
N CYS A 299 -2.03 33.03 -19.82
CA CYS A 299 -1.65 34.09 -20.75
C CYS A 299 -1.35 35.36 -19.94
N GLU A 300 -0.08 35.72 -19.79
CA GLU A 300 0.29 36.98 -19.14
C GLU A 300 -0.08 38.19 -19.99
N SER A 301 0.07 38.07 -21.32
CA SER A 301 -0.34 39.08 -22.29
C SER A 301 -1.07 38.45 -23.47
N PRO A 302 -2.32 38.87 -23.78
CA PRO A 302 -3.10 38.31 -24.89
C PRO A 302 -2.43 38.45 -26.26
N LYS A 303 -1.50 39.40 -26.41
CA LYS A 303 -0.80 39.70 -27.67
C LYS A 303 0.50 38.92 -27.84
N ASP A 304 1.08 38.42 -26.74
CA ASP A 304 2.40 37.77 -26.78
C ASP A 304 2.28 36.26 -26.58
N LYS A 305 2.43 35.51 -27.67
CA LYS A 305 2.40 34.04 -27.64
C LYS A 305 3.56 33.43 -26.85
N ALA A 306 4.68 34.15 -26.68
CA ALA A 306 5.80 33.67 -25.86
C ALA A 306 5.45 33.68 -24.36
N SER A 307 4.44 34.44 -23.97
CA SER A 307 3.93 34.54 -22.60
C SER A 307 2.91 33.45 -22.22
N HIS A 308 2.65 32.50 -23.14
CA HIS A 308 1.66 31.45 -22.91
C HIS A 308 2.29 30.24 -22.21
N CYS A 309 1.71 29.82 -21.08
CA CYS A 309 2.14 28.64 -20.35
C CYS A 309 1.02 27.58 -20.32
N PRO A 310 1.28 26.34 -20.79
CA PRO A 310 0.30 25.28 -20.73
C PRO A 310 0.13 24.75 -19.30
N ILE A 311 -1.12 24.56 -18.88
CA ILE A 311 -1.50 24.02 -17.57
C ILE A 311 -2.14 22.64 -17.74
N THR A 312 -1.58 21.65 -17.04
CA THR A 312 -2.11 20.28 -16.96
C THR A 312 -2.70 20.02 -15.58
N LEU A 313 -3.99 19.68 -15.54
CA LEU A 313 -4.66 19.27 -14.30
C LEU A 313 -4.73 17.74 -14.22
N ALA A 314 -4.52 17.20 -13.02
CA ALA A 314 -4.69 15.80 -12.68
C ALA A 314 -5.37 15.66 -11.32
N VAL A 315 -5.94 14.49 -11.02
CA VAL A 315 -6.35 14.13 -9.66
C VAL A 315 -5.50 12.96 -9.15
N PRO A 316 -5.34 12.79 -7.82
CA PRO A 316 -4.60 11.66 -7.26
C PRO A 316 -5.08 10.31 -7.82
N GLY A 317 -4.14 9.41 -8.11
CA GLY A 317 -4.41 8.13 -8.78
C GLY A 317 -4.47 8.21 -10.31
N MET A 318 -4.49 9.40 -10.91
CA MET A 318 -4.18 9.56 -12.33
C MET A 318 -2.66 9.56 -12.57
N LEU A 319 -2.25 9.26 -13.80
CA LEU A 319 -0.85 9.31 -14.24
C LEU A 319 0.10 8.39 -13.45
N GLY A 320 -0.45 7.37 -12.78
CA GLY A 320 0.33 6.46 -11.93
C GLY A 320 0.80 7.10 -10.62
N LEU A 321 0.35 8.31 -10.26
CA LEU A 321 0.75 8.94 -9.00
C LEU A 321 0.16 8.16 -7.80
N PRO A 322 0.94 7.94 -6.73
CA PRO A 322 0.41 7.34 -5.51
C PRO A 322 -0.71 8.20 -4.93
N GLY A 323 -1.71 7.55 -4.34
CA GLY A 323 -2.71 8.25 -3.55
C GLY A 323 -2.09 8.72 -2.23
N PHE A 324 -1.92 10.03 -2.07
CA PHE A 324 -1.51 10.63 -0.80
C PHE A 324 -2.51 11.71 -0.34
N SER A 325 -2.50 11.98 0.97
CA SER A 325 -3.40 12.95 1.58
C SER A 325 -2.97 14.39 1.25
N ALA A 326 -3.94 15.27 0.98
CA ALA A 326 -3.72 16.69 0.78
C ALA A 326 -3.03 17.38 1.98
N ARG A 327 -3.12 16.77 3.19
CA ARG A 327 -2.42 17.24 4.40
C ARG A 327 -0.89 17.12 4.32
N ARG A 328 -0.36 16.42 3.32
CA ARG A 328 1.07 16.21 3.11
C ARG A 328 1.66 17.19 2.10
N ILE A 329 0.86 18.08 1.51
CA ILE A 329 1.35 19.09 0.58
C ILE A 329 2.38 19.97 1.29
N ALA A 330 3.54 20.14 0.66
CA ALA A 330 4.61 20.99 1.16
C ALA A 330 4.43 22.40 0.60
N LEU A 331 4.68 23.44 1.40
CA LEU A 331 4.70 24.81 0.89
C LEU A 331 6.16 25.20 0.67
N GLU A 332 6.58 25.25 -0.59
CA GLU A 332 7.95 25.56 -0.99
C GLU A 332 7.93 26.77 -1.92
N ASP A 333 8.72 27.80 -1.60
CA ASP A 333 8.78 29.05 -2.36
C ASP A 333 7.40 29.70 -2.61
N GLY A 334 6.51 29.60 -1.62
CA GLY A 334 5.15 30.12 -1.66
C GLY A 334 4.15 29.31 -2.48
N LEU A 335 4.56 28.18 -3.07
CA LEU A 335 3.71 27.32 -3.88
C LEU A 335 3.40 25.99 -3.16
N PRO A 336 2.16 25.47 -3.28
CA PRO A 336 1.85 24.15 -2.75
C PRO A 336 2.44 23.08 -3.65
N LEU A 337 3.41 22.29 -3.19
CA LEU A 337 4.11 21.25 -3.94
C LEU A 337 3.77 19.85 -3.45
N VAL A 338 3.83 18.88 -4.35
CA VAL A 338 3.83 17.46 -3.95
C VAL A 338 5.10 17.17 -3.14
N PRO A 339 5.06 16.26 -2.15
CA PRO A 339 6.25 15.90 -1.39
C PRO A 339 7.38 15.42 -2.30
N ALA A 340 8.62 15.80 -2.00
CA ALA A 340 9.80 15.38 -2.77
C ALA A 340 9.87 13.86 -3.04
N PRO A 341 9.48 12.95 -2.12
CA PRO A 341 9.41 11.51 -2.42
C PRO A 341 8.42 11.15 -3.52
N ILE A 342 7.26 11.82 -3.56
CA ILE A 342 6.24 11.60 -4.60
C ILE A 342 6.77 12.06 -5.96
N LEU A 343 7.42 13.23 -5.98
CA LEU A 343 8.06 13.73 -7.20
C LEU A 343 9.15 12.79 -7.70
N LEU A 344 10.03 12.30 -6.81
CA LEU A 344 11.08 11.36 -7.19
C LEU A 344 10.51 10.06 -7.77
N PHE A 345 9.44 9.51 -7.16
CA PHE A 345 8.73 8.36 -7.72
C PHE A 345 8.18 8.65 -9.12
N GLN A 346 7.56 9.81 -9.32
CA GLN A 346 7.05 10.22 -10.63
C GLN A 346 8.18 10.33 -11.67
N LEU A 347 9.30 10.95 -11.32
CA LEU A 347 10.45 11.09 -12.21
C LEU A 347 11.04 9.73 -12.60
N LEU A 348 11.14 8.79 -11.66
CA LEU A 348 11.56 7.42 -11.92
C LEU A 348 10.59 6.68 -12.85
N ALA A 349 9.29 6.81 -12.62
CA ALA A 349 8.26 6.20 -13.47
C ALA A 349 8.27 6.80 -14.90
N GLN A 350 8.47 8.12 -15.02
CA GLN A 350 8.63 8.80 -16.31
C GLN A 350 9.91 8.35 -17.02
N TRP A 351 11.03 8.24 -16.31
CA TRP A 351 12.28 7.73 -16.86
C TRP A 351 12.10 6.33 -17.44
N GLU A 352 11.45 5.41 -16.71
CA GLU A 352 11.18 4.05 -17.20
C GLU A 352 10.37 4.06 -18.50
N ALA A 353 9.31 4.86 -18.54
CA ALA A 353 8.45 5.01 -19.71
C ALA A 353 9.19 5.61 -20.93
N GLN A 354 10.17 6.49 -20.71
CA GLN A 354 10.99 7.08 -21.76
C GLN A 354 12.11 6.16 -22.23
N ARG A 355 12.71 5.39 -21.31
CA ARG A 355 13.69 4.35 -21.59
C ARG A 355 13.11 3.29 -22.53
N GLU A 356 11.89 2.82 -22.27
CA GLU A 356 11.19 1.89 -23.17
C GLU A 356 10.87 2.51 -24.55
N ALA A 357 10.83 3.84 -24.64
CA ALA A 357 10.57 4.57 -25.88
C ALA A 357 11.81 4.75 -26.77
N GLY A 358 13.02 4.61 -26.21
CA GLY A 358 14.27 5.01 -26.87
C GLY A 358 14.36 6.52 -27.17
N GLY A 359 13.67 7.37 -26.41
CA GLY A 359 13.53 8.80 -26.72
C GLY A 359 14.61 9.69 -26.07
N ALA A 360 14.92 10.83 -26.70
CA ALA A 360 15.82 11.86 -26.15
C ALA A 360 15.42 12.39 -24.75
N HIS A 361 14.15 12.24 -24.39
CA HIS A 361 13.58 12.62 -23.09
C HIS A 361 14.09 11.77 -21.91
N GLU A 362 14.68 10.59 -22.17
CA GLU A 362 15.31 9.79 -21.11
C GLU A 362 16.43 10.57 -20.41
N ARG A 363 17.30 11.24 -21.19
CA ARG A 363 18.42 12.04 -20.66
C ARG A 363 17.91 13.17 -19.77
N GLN A 364 16.79 13.78 -20.13
CA GLN A 364 16.18 14.86 -19.37
C GLN A 364 15.64 14.35 -18.02
N CYS A 365 14.97 13.19 -18.01
CA CYS A 365 14.50 12.57 -16.76
C CYS A 365 15.69 12.20 -15.86
N THR A 366 16.75 11.64 -16.44
CA THR A 366 17.97 11.28 -15.71
C THR A 366 18.65 12.49 -15.06
N SER A 367 18.69 13.65 -15.75
CA SER A 367 19.20 14.89 -15.15
C SER A 367 18.30 15.34 -14.00
N ALA A 368 16.99 15.42 -14.21
CA ALA A 368 16.06 15.85 -13.17
C ALA A 368 16.10 14.95 -11.91
N ILE A 369 16.21 13.62 -12.08
CA ILE A 369 16.38 12.68 -10.96
C ILE A 369 17.67 13.00 -10.19
N ARG A 370 18.78 13.22 -10.89
CA ARG A 370 20.07 13.54 -10.26
C ARG A 370 19.99 14.83 -9.44
N ASP A 371 19.40 15.87 -10.02
CA ASP A 371 19.34 17.18 -9.40
C ASP A 371 18.42 17.16 -8.16
N VAL A 372 17.25 16.53 -8.27
CA VAL A 372 16.34 16.32 -7.14
C VAL A 372 16.99 15.47 -6.03
N LEU A 373 17.80 14.47 -6.40
CA LEU A 373 18.56 13.67 -5.43
C LEU A 373 19.69 14.44 -4.72
N ALA A 374 20.17 15.52 -5.34
CA ALA A 374 21.16 16.42 -4.75
C ALA A 374 20.53 17.57 -3.95
N SER A 375 19.19 17.67 -3.94
CA SER A 375 18.48 18.75 -3.26
C SER A 375 18.55 18.64 -1.73
N PRO A 376 18.74 19.76 -1.00
CA PRO A 376 18.74 19.76 0.46
C PRO A 376 17.45 19.19 1.07
N GLN A 377 16.31 19.42 0.42
CA GLN A 377 15.00 18.93 0.87
C GLN A 377 14.97 17.40 0.90
N LEU A 378 15.57 16.73 -0.08
CA LEU A 378 15.60 15.27 -0.11
C LEU A 378 16.67 14.71 0.85
N GLU A 379 17.78 15.42 1.05
CA GLU A 379 18.78 15.05 2.06
C GLU A 379 18.22 15.11 3.50
N ALA A 380 17.38 16.11 3.80
CA ALA A 380 16.69 16.21 5.09
C ALA A 380 15.76 15.01 5.37
N LEU A 381 15.26 14.34 4.34
CA LEU A 381 14.39 13.17 4.46
C LEU A 381 15.13 11.86 4.76
N GLY A 382 16.46 11.82 4.62
CA GLY A 382 17.27 10.59 4.79
C GLY A 382 17.10 9.91 6.15
N VAL A 383 16.65 10.66 7.16
CA VAL A 383 16.35 10.11 8.50
C VAL A 383 14.97 9.44 8.58
N GLN A 384 13.98 9.90 7.81
CA GLN A 384 12.57 9.54 8.01
C GLN A 384 12.04 8.43 7.09
N ARG A 385 12.77 8.06 6.03
CA ARG A 385 12.37 7.01 5.05
C ARG A 385 10.91 7.10 4.60
N PRO A 386 10.48 8.26 4.06
CA PRO A 386 9.07 8.53 3.76
C PRO A 386 8.43 7.53 2.78
N TRP A 387 9.21 6.83 1.94
CA TRP A 387 8.67 5.74 1.11
C TRP A 387 8.16 4.54 1.90
N ARG A 388 8.51 4.34 3.17
CA ARG A 388 7.93 3.27 4.01
C ARG A 388 6.63 3.70 4.70
N GLU A 389 6.28 4.98 4.64
CA GLU A 389 5.03 5.46 5.23
C GLU A 389 3.83 4.97 4.41
N LEU A 390 2.99 4.13 5.04
CA LEU A 390 1.77 3.62 4.42
C LEU A 390 0.78 4.74 4.04
N GLY A 391 0.90 5.92 4.65
CA GLY A 391 0.08 7.09 4.32
C GLY A 391 0.56 7.86 3.08
N LEU A 392 1.78 7.59 2.60
CA LEU A 392 2.37 8.24 1.42
C LEU A 392 2.47 7.27 0.24
N PHE A 393 2.88 6.03 0.51
CA PHE A 393 3.00 4.96 -0.49
C PHE A 393 2.28 3.70 -0.01
N SER A 394 1.36 3.20 -0.83
CA SER A 394 0.77 1.87 -0.62
C SER A 394 1.83 0.78 -0.74
N ALA A 395 1.58 -0.41 -0.18
CA ALA A 395 2.51 -1.54 -0.32
C ALA A 395 2.77 -1.93 -1.77
N GLU A 396 1.81 -1.71 -2.67
CA GLU A 396 1.96 -1.85 -4.12
C GLU A 396 2.93 -0.81 -4.67
N THR A 397 2.72 0.48 -4.38
CA THR A 397 3.59 1.54 -4.88
C THR A 397 5.00 1.44 -4.30
N GLN A 398 5.16 1.01 -3.04
CA GLN A 398 6.48 0.76 -2.44
C GLN A 398 7.26 -0.32 -3.21
N ARG A 399 6.59 -1.41 -3.61
CA ARG A 399 7.19 -2.47 -4.42
C ARG A 399 7.56 -1.97 -5.81
N GLU A 400 6.68 -1.19 -6.44
CA GLU A 400 6.93 -0.59 -7.74
C GLU A 400 8.10 0.40 -7.71
N LEU A 401 8.13 1.29 -6.71
CA LEU A 401 9.23 2.21 -6.46
C LEU A 401 10.54 1.45 -6.28
N GLY A 402 10.54 0.36 -5.49
CA GLY A 402 11.73 -0.46 -5.32
C GLY A 402 12.23 -1.07 -6.62
N ALA A 403 11.32 -1.57 -7.46
CA ALA A 403 11.65 -2.13 -8.76
C ALA A 403 12.19 -1.05 -9.74
N LEU A 404 11.60 0.15 -9.74
CA LEU A 404 12.06 1.30 -10.52
C LEU A 404 13.47 1.74 -10.10
N VAL A 405 13.70 1.91 -8.79
CA VAL A 405 15.00 2.26 -8.23
C VAL A 405 16.05 1.22 -8.61
N GLN A 406 15.72 -0.06 -8.51
CA GLN A 406 16.64 -1.14 -8.89
C GLN A 406 17.04 -1.06 -10.37
N ARG A 407 16.08 -0.93 -11.28
CA ARG A 407 16.36 -0.79 -12.72
C ARG A 407 17.15 0.47 -13.02
N TYR A 408 16.81 1.59 -12.37
CA TYR A 408 17.54 2.84 -12.49
C TYR A 408 19.00 2.70 -12.05
N CYS A 409 19.25 2.06 -10.90
CA CYS A 409 20.59 1.84 -10.37
C CYS A 409 21.44 0.90 -11.25
N VAL A 410 20.82 -0.10 -11.90
CA VAL A 410 21.53 -0.97 -12.87
C VAL A 410 22.07 -0.13 -14.04
N GLN A 411 21.25 0.78 -14.57
CA GLN A 411 21.67 1.63 -15.69
C GLN A 411 22.58 2.80 -15.24
N TYR A 412 22.39 3.31 -14.03
CA TYR A 412 23.16 4.41 -13.47
C TYR A 412 23.74 4.06 -12.09
N PRO A 413 24.82 3.27 -12.01
CA PRO A 413 25.41 2.84 -10.74
C PRO A 413 25.83 4.00 -9.82
N ARG A 414 26.17 5.17 -10.40
CA ARG A 414 26.48 6.39 -9.63
C ARG A 414 25.30 6.91 -8.80
N ALA A 415 24.06 6.57 -9.15
CA ALA A 415 22.87 6.97 -8.42
C ALA A 415 22.64 6.14 -7.13
N ILE A 416 23.33 5.00 -6.99
CA ILE A 416 23.18 4.11 -5.82
C ILE A 416 23.45 4.85 -4.53
N ALA A 417 24.57 5.58 -4.42
CA ALA A 417 24.92 6.31 -3.20
C ALA A 417 23.86 7.37 -2.82
N PRO A 418 23.45 8.31 -3.68
CA PRO A 418 22.42 9.30 -3.35
C PRO A 418 21.05 8.68 -3.05
N LEU A 419 20.59 7.70 -3.82
CA LEU A 419 19.33 7.00 -3.53
C LEU A 419 19.42 6.18 -2.22
N SER A 420 20.61 5.68 -1.84
CA SER A 420 20.85 4.99 -0.55
C SER A 420 20.86 5.95 0.64
N ARG A 421 21.46 7.14 0.47
CA ARG A 421 21.41 8.24 1.46
C ARG A 421 19.98 8.70 1.68
N VAL A 422 19.24 8.73 0.58
CA VAL A 422 17.81 8.57 0.48
C VAL A 422 17.24 7.66 1.56
N GLY A 423 17.65 6.41 1.47
CA GLY A 423 17.10 5.25 2.16
C GLY A 423 16.15 4.47 1.27
N LEU A 424 16.11 4.81 -0.03
CA LEU A 424 15.46 4.00 -1.06
C LEU A 424 16.22 2.68 -1.25
N PRO A 425 15.52 1.61 -1.66
CA PRO A 425 16.12 0.29 -1.82
C PRO A 425 16.97 0.23 -3.10
N VAL A 426 18.21 0.73 -3.03
CA VAL A 426 19.14 0.82 -4.18
C VAL A 426 19.93 -0.43 -4.49
N HIS A 427 20.00 -1.35 -3.53
CA HIS A 427 20.76 -2.58 -3.66
C HIS A 427 19.80 -3.74 -3.84
N PHE A 428 20.28 -4.82 -4.46
CA PHE A 428 19.88 -6.16 -4.01
C PHE A 428 20.13 -6.16 -2.51
N SER A 429 19.06 -5.88 -1.79
CA SER A 429 19.15 -5.54 -0.40
C SER A 429 19.46 -6.84 0.35
N CYS A 430 20.13 -6.75 1.50
CA CYS A 430 20.29 -7.92 2.34
C CYS A 430 18.92 -8.60 2.61
N GLU A 431 17.83 -7.84 2.55
CA GLU A 431 16.45 -8.28 2.58
C GLU A 431 16.06 -9.12 1.35
N ALA A 432 16.45 -8.73 0.13
CA ALA A 432 16.22 -9.53 -1.09
C ALA A 432 17.02 -10.84 -1.06
N ALA A 433 18.30 -10.78 -0.71
CA ALA A 433 19.15 -11.96 -0.55
C ALA A 433 18.62 -12.89 0.55
N ALA A 434 18.18 -12.33 1.69
CA ALA A 434 17.51 -13.07 2.77
C ALA A 434 16.21 -13.73 2.31
N THR A 435 15.38 -13.00 1.55
CA THR A 435 14.14 -13.54 0.98
C THR A 435 14.46 -14.72 0.06
N HIS A 436 15.48 -14.57 -0.79
CA HIS A 436 15.86 -15.58 -1.75
C HIS A 436 16.34 -16.86 -1.05
N ILE A 437 17.26 -16.77 -0.09
CA ILE A 437 17.70 -17.96 0.64
C ILE A 437 16.57 -18.61 1.45
N ILE A 438 15.66 -17.83 2.04
CA ILE A 438 14.49 -18.38 2.74
C ILE A 438 13.59 -19.15 1.76
N GLN A 439 13.44 -18.67 0.52
CA GLN A 439 12.68 -19.37 -0.52
C GLN A 439 13.35 -20.67 -0.96
N VAL A 440 14.68 -20.68 -1.15
CA VAL A 440 15.45 -21.89 -1.47
C VAL A 440 15.31 -22.91 -0.34
N LEU A 441 15.58 -22.51 0.91
CA LEU A 441 15.44 -23.39 2.09
C LEU A 441 14.02 -23.95 2.24
N LYS A 442 13.00 -23.14 1.92
CA LYS A 442 11.62 -23.61 1.88
C LYS A 442 11.37 -24.65 0.80
N GLY A 443 12.00 -24.51 -0.37
CA GLY A 443 12.01 -25.52 -1.43
C GLY A 443 12.64 -26.84 -0.97
N LEU A 444 13.66 -26.76 -0.11
CA LEU A 444 14.30 -27.90 0.55
C LEU A 444 13.48 -28.47 1.74
N GLY A 445 12.23 -28.02 1.95
CA GLY A 445 11.37 -28.49 3.02
C GLY A 445 11.75 -28.00 4.43
N MET A 446 12.55 -26.93 4.52
CA MET A 446 12.98 -26.33 5.78
C MET A 446 12.18 -25.08 6.11
N VAL A 447 12.10 -24.76 7.41
CA VAL A 447 11.67 -23.43 7.87
C VAL A 447 12.91 -22.62 8.15
N ALA A 448 12.90 -21.36 7.75
CA ALA A 448 14.03 -20.46 7.93
C ALA A 448 13.57 -19.07 8.39
N ALA A 449 14.43 -18.39 9.16
CA ALA A 449 14.18 -17.04 9.61
C ALA A 449 15.48 -16.24 9.72
N VAL A 450 15.46 -14.96 9.31
CA VAL A 450 16.59 -14.06 9.54
C VAL A 450 16.74 -13.71 11.02
N HIS A 451 17.99 -13.58 11.47
CA HIS A 451 18.35 -13.06 12.78
C HIS A 451 19.55 -12.11 12.70
N GLY A 452 20.00 -11.58 13.84
CA GLY A 452 21.11 -10.65 13.93
C GLY A 452 20.84 -9.30 13.25
N SER A 453 21.82 -8.80 12.50
CA SER A 453 21.83 -7.45 11.91
C SER A 453 20.75 -7.23 10.85
N VAL A 454 20.40 -8.26 10.06
CA VAL A 454 19.29 -8.16 9.08
C VAL A 454 17.95 -8.04 9.81
N ALA A 455 17.70 -8.87 10.84
CA ALA A 455 16.50 -8.77 11.65
C ALA A 455 16.41 -7.43 12.39
N THR A 456 17.53 -6.95 12.95
CA THR A 456 17.61 -5.63 13.57
C THR A 456 17.22 -4.54 12.58
N ARG A 457 17.77 -4.57 11.36
CA ARG A 457 17.41 -3.62 10.29
C ARG A 457 15.93 -3.70 9.88
N LEU A 458 15.34 -4.90 9.86
CA LEU A 458 13.92 -5.08 9.54
C LEU A 458 13.00 -4.43 10.59
N TYR A 459 13.38 -4.49 11.87
CA TYR A 459 12.58 -3.95 12.96
C TYR A 459 12.87 -2.49 13.29
N SER A 460 14.12 -2.05 13.19
CA SER A 460 14.56 -0.73 13.66
C SER A 460 14.62 0.31 12.54
N ASP A 461 14.30 -0.09 11.30
CA ASP A 461 14.54 0.71 10.10
C ASP A 461 15.98 1.24 9.99
N SER A 462 16.97 0.48 10.50
CA SER A 462 18.38 0.92 10.46
C SER A 462 18.86 1.16 9.03
N ALA A 463 19.52 2.29 8.78
CA ALA A 463 20.21 2.59 7.51
C ALA A 463 21.42 1.68 7.27
N ARG A 464 21.92 1.04 8.33
CA ARG A 464 23.09 0.17 8.28
C ARG A 464 22.87 -1.00 7.34
N ASN A 465 23.76 -1.15 6.36
CA ASN A 465 23.79 -2.36 5.52
C ASN A 465 24.52 -3.48 6.31
N PRO A 466 23.88 -4.62 6.60
CA PRO A 466 24.53 -5.71 7.30
C PRO A 466 25.62 -6.34 6.41
N LYS A 467 26.77 -6.65 7.01
CA LYS A 467 27.91 -7.30 6.32
C LYS A 467 27.63 -8.76 5.97
N ASN A 468 26.79 -9.42 6.77
CA ASN A 468 26.42 -10.82 6.64
C ASN A 468 24.93 -11.03 6.91
N ILE A 469 24.38 -12.08 6.31
CA ILE A 469 22.98 -12.51 6.51
C ILE A 469 23.02 -13.74 7.40
N ASN A 470 22.43 -13.62 8.60
CA ASN A 470 22.36 -14.72 9.55
C ASN A 470 20.98 -15.37 9.46
N ILE A 471 20.94 -16.69 9.24
CA ILE A 471 19.70 -17.46 9.04
C ILE A 471 19.64 -18.59 10.06
N PHE A 472 18.54 -18.65 10.81
CA PHE A 472 18.15 -19.87 11.51
C PHE A 472 17.43 -20.82 10.58
N VAL A 473 17.77 -22.10 10.68
CA VAL A 473 17.14 -23.19 9.93
C VAL A 473 16.57 -24.23 10.89
N TRP A 474 15.36 -24.69 10.56
CA TRP A 474 14.71 -25.83 11.19
C TRP A 474 14.33 -26.85 10.12
N SER A 475 14.66 -28.11 10.35
CA SER A 475 14.16 -29.24 9.57
C SER A 475 12.85 -29.72 10.18
N LEU A 476 11.84 -29.94 9.34
CA LEU A 476 10.57 -30.55 9.77
C LEU A 476 10.65 -32.08 9.83
N ASN A 477 11.66 -32.66 9.17
CA ASN A 477 11.76 -34.10 8.95
C ASN A 477 12.89 -34.77 9.75
N THR A 478 13.88 -33.99 10.18
CA THR A 478 15.07 -34.53 10.85
C THR A 478 15.38 -33.77 12.13
N ARG A 479 15.81 -34.50 13.16
CA ARG A 479 16.30 -33.90 14.42
C ARG A 479 17.72 -33.34 14.29
N HIS A 480 18.51 -33.91 13.39
CA HIS A 480 19.86 -33.49 13.10
C HIS A 480 19.89 -32.76 11.75
N ILE A 481 20.55 -31.61 11.71
CA ILE A 481 20.74 -30.81 10.51
C ILE A 481 22.25 -30.70 10.30
N ASP A 482 22.76 -31.33 9.25
CA ASP A 482 24.13 -31.11 8.82
C ASP A 482 24.19 -29.80 8.02
N LEU A 483 24.80 -28.78 8.62
CA LEU A 483 24.88 -27.45 8.04
C LEU A 483 25.70 -27.41 6.75
N GLU A 484 26.70 -28.27 6.59
CA GLU A 484 27.50 -28.29 5.36
C GLU A 484 26.72 -28.95 4.21
N SER A 485 25.99 -30.03 4.47
CA SER A 485 25.05 -30.60 3.51
C SER A 485 23.96 -29.59 3.11
N VAL A 486 23.42 -28.82 4.05
CA VAL A 486 22.44 -27.76 3.76
C VAL A 486 23.01 -26.69 2.82
N LYS A 487 24.25 -26.23 3.04
CA LYS A 487 24.89 -25.27 2.13
C LYS A 487 25.06 -25.85 0.73
N ALA A 488 25.51 -27.11 0.63
CA ALA A 488 25.69 -27.77 -0.66
C ALA A 488 24.37 -27.87 -1.43
N GLN A 489 23.28 -28.26 -0.75
CA GLN A 489 21.94 -28.31 -1.34
C GLN A 489 21.43 -26.93 -1.78
N ILE A 490 21.77 -25.85 -1.07
CA ILE A 490 21.43 -24.48 -1.49
C ILE A 490 22.13 -24.13 -2.81
N VAL A 491 23.43 -24.43 -2.94
CA VAL A 491 24.19 -24.18 -4.17
C VAL A 491 23.71 -25.07 -5.32
N GLU A 492 23.40 -26.34 -5.05
CA GLU A 492 22.84 -27.25 -6.05
C GLU A 492 21.48 -26.75 -6.55
N SER A 493 20.64 -26.22 -5.65
CA SER A 493 19.33 -25.68 -5.99
C SER A 493 19.39 -24.39 -6.79
N ASP A 494 20.39 -23.52 -6.57
CA ASP A 494 20.54 -22.25 -7.30
C ASP A 494 22.01 -21.79 -7.33
N SER A 495 22.79 -22.41 -8.21
CA SER A 495 24.22 -22.10 -8.39
C SER A 495 24.46 -20.73 -9.04
N ALA A 496 23.43 -20.14 -9.66
CA ALA A 496 23.52 -18.80 -10.24
C ALA A 496 23.67 -17.74 -9.16
N HIS A 497 22.96 -17.89 -8.04
CA HIS A 497 22.97 -16.92 -6.94
C HIS A 497 23.74 -17.36 -5.71
N PHE A 498 24.05 -18.65 -5.55
CA PHE A 498 24.76 -19.14 -4.38
C PHE A 498 26.09 -19.79 -4.77
N ASP A 499 27.10 -19.56 -3.95
CA ASP A 499 28.40 -20.21 -4.09
C ASP A 499 28.98 -20.55 -2.73
N ILE A 500 29.80 -21.59 -2.67
CA ILE A 500 30.56 -21.95 -1.49
C ILE A 500 32.02 -21.56 -1.74
N ALA A 501 32.47 -20.55 -1.01
CA ALA A 501 33.86 -20.13 -1.05
C ALA A 501 34.70 -20.94 -0.05
N PRO A 502 35.92 -21.36 -0.41
CA PRO A 502 36.85 -21.94 0.55
C PRO A 502 37.14 -20.93 1.67
N PRO A 503 37.48 -21.41 2.88
CA PRO A 503 37.83 -20.53 3.98
C PRO A 503 39.02 -19.63 3.60
N PRO A 504 39.02 -18.34 3.99
CA PRO A 504 40.08 -17.42 3.62
C PRO A 504 41.44 -17.75 4.25
N GLU A 505 41.45 -18.55 5.31
CA GLU A 505 42.64 -19.05 5.99
C GLU A 505 42.50 -20.57 6.17
N PRO A 506 43.57 -21.36 5.95
CA PRO A 506 43.53 -22.83 6.15
C PRO A 506 43.16 -23.24 7.58
N SER A 507 43.39 -22.37 8.57
CA SER A 507 43.04 -22.58 9.98
C SER A 507 41.55 -22.50 10.25
N LYS A 508 40.77 -21.85 9.37
CA LYS A 508 39.31 -21.73 9.51
C LYS A 508 38.67 -22.95 8.83
N GLN A 509 38.18 -23.88 9.62
CA GLN A 509 37.77 -25.20 9.13
C GLN A 509 36.50 -25.24 8.27
N ARG A 510 35.75 -24.14 8.10
CA ARG A 510 34.42 -24.20 7.46
C ARG A 510 34.31 -23.29 6.24
N PRO A 511 33.84 -23.81 5.11
CA PRO A 511 33.63 -23.00 3.93
C PRO A 511 32.44 -22.05 4.13
N ALA A 512 32.52 -20.88 3.49
CA ALA A 512 31.53 -19.82 3.64
C ALA A 512 30.52 -19.88 2.49
N LEU A 513 29.23 -19.85 2.81
CA LEU A 513 28.18 -19.69 1.82
C LEU A 513 28.07 -18.20 1.46
N TRP A 514 28.06 -17.90 0.17
CA TRP A 514 27.93 -16.55 -0.37
C TRP A 514 26.70 -16.45 -1.26
N TYR A 515 25.97 -15.35 -1.11
CA TYR A 515 25.00 -14.90 -2.08
C TYR A 515 25.69 -14.01 -3.10
N ARG A 516 25.49 -14.28 -4.38
CA ARG A 516 25.89 -13.47 -5.53
C ARG A 516 24.65 -12.77 -6.06
N GLY A 517 24.63 -11.44 -6.00
CA GLY A 517 23.67 -10.67 -6.79
C GLY A 517 24.12 -10.58 -8.25
N ALA A 518 23.67 -9.56 -8.96
CA ALA A 518 23.98 -9.41 -10.38
C ALA A 518 25.51 -9.29 -10.62
N PRO A 519 26.05 -9.88 -11.72
CA PRO A 519 27.50 -9.98 -11.96
C PRO A 519 28.24 -8.62 -11.96
N ASP A 520 27.52 -7.57 -12.33
CA ASP A 520 27.97 -6.18 -12.41
C ASP A 520 27.96 -5.45 -11.06
N ALA A 521 27.30 -6.01 -10.04
CA ALA A 521 27.05 -5.34 -8.77
C ALA A 521 27.91 -5.89 -7.63
N ARG A 522 29.19 -5.49 -7.55
CA ARG A 522 30.13 -5.92 -6.49
C ARG A 522 29.63 -5.72 -5.05
N HIS A 523 28.67 -4.81 -4.83
CA HIS A 523 28.07 -4.53 -3.52
C HIS A 523 26.89 -5.44 -3.15
N THR A 524 26.65 -6.50 -3.91
CA THR A 524 25.51 -7.41 -3.71
C THR A 524 25.93 -8.79 -3.22
N HIS A 525 27.20 -8.93 -2.86
CA HIS A 525 27.73 -10.17 -2.32
C HIS A 525 27.56 -10.21 -0.80
N PHE A 526 26.75 -11.13 -0.31
CA PHE A 526 26.53 -11.29 1.12
C PHE A 526 27.05 -12.65 1.58
N ARG A 527 27.88 -12.64 2.61
CA ARG A 527 28.17 -13.85 3.34
C ARG A 527 26.92 -14.29 4.10
N ILE A 528 26.58 -15.56 3.97
CA ILE A 528 25.44 -16.18 4.64
C ILE A 528 25.96 -17.11 5.74
N ASP A 529 25.53 -16.86 6.96
CA ASP A 529 25.81 -17.73 8.10
C ASP A 529 24.52 -18.47 8.50
N ILE A 530 24.48 -19.79 8.29
CA ILE A 530 23.35 -20.65 8.64
C ILE A 530 23.60 -21.29 9.99
N ARG A 531 22.58 -21.28 10.87
CA ARG A 531 22.66 -21.84 12.22
C ARG A 531 21.41 -22.63 12.58
N VAL A 532 21.57 -23.60 13.48
CA VAL A 532 20.44 -24.21 14.19
C VAL A 532 20.25 -23.46 15.51
N PRO A 533 19.03 -23.04 15.90
CA PRO A 533 18.84 -22.21 17.10
C PRO A 533 19.41 -22.79 18.39
N ALA A 534 19.41 -24.12 18.54
CA ALA A 534 19.93 -24.80 19.73
C ALA A 534 21.44 -24.63 19.93
N MET A 535 22.19 -24.19 18.90
CA MET A 535 23.65 -24.01 18.97
C MET A 535 24.08 -22.64 19.48
N VAL A 536 23.19 -21.66 19.40
CA VAL A 536 23.43 -20.34 19.96
C VAL A 536 22.78 -20.38 21.34
N SER A 537 23.30 -19.68 22.34
CA SER A 537 22.73 -19.56 23.68
C SER A 537 21.38 -18.82 23.69
N LEU A 538 20.51 -19.11 22.74
CA LEU A 538 19.21 -18.53 22.51
C LEU A 538 18.13 -19.39 23.17
N PRO A 539 16.99 -18.79 23.47
CA PRO A 539 15.82 -19.54 23.91
C PRO A 539 15.42 -20.61 22.89
N LYS A 540 14.66 -21.62 23.35
CA LYS A 540 14.19 -22.76 22.54
C LYS A 540 13.17 -22.31 21.48
N LEU A 541 13.65 -21.65 20.42
CA LEU A 541 12.86 -21.15 19.31
C LEU A 541 12.33 -22.30 18.46
N LYS A 542 11.02 -22.32 18.26
CA LYS A 542 10.32 -23.27 17.39
C LYS A 542 9.99 -22.59 16.06
N PRO A 543 9.79 -23.37 14.97
CA PRO A 543 9.33 -22.84 13.69
C PRO A 543 8.06 -21.98 13.80
N THR A 544 7.17 -22.30 14.74
CA THR A 544 5.92 -21.57 14.99
C THR A 544 6.11 -20.17 15.59
N HIS A 545 7.32 -19.83 16.05
CA HIS A 545 7.62 -18.51 16.58
C HIS A 545 8.14 -17.53 15.52
N VAL A 546 8.38 -17.99 14.30
CA VAL A 546 8.87 -17.11 13.23
C VAL A 546 7.78 -16.11 12.84
N VAL A 547 8.16 -14.85 12.66
CA VAL A 547 7.25 -13.74 12.34
C VAL A 547 7.57 -13.20 10.95
N GLU A 548 6.56 -12.94 10.14
CA GLU A 548 6.74 -12.27 8.85
C GLU A 548 6.81 -10.76 9.06
N THR A 549 7.96 -10.16 8.73
CA THR A 549 8.22 -8.72 8.83
C THR A 549 8.65 -8.20 7.47
N ASN A 550 7.90 -7.27 6.89
CA ASN A 550 8.14 -6.74 5.53
C ASN A 550 8.24 -7.84 4.45
N GLY A 551 7.42 -8.89 4.56
CA GLY A 551 7.43 -10.03 3.63
C GLY A 551 8.57 -11.04 3.84
N ILE A 552 9.36 -10.87 4.92
CA ILE A 552 10.52 -11.70 5.24
C ILE A 552 10.29 -12.42 6.56
N LEU A 553 10.55 -13.72 6.58
CA LEU A 553 10.51 -14.50 7.80
C LEU A 553 11.68 -14.12 8.71
N ALA A 554 11.40 -13.60 9.89
CA ALA A 554 12.37 -13.14 10.88
C ALA A 554 12.11 -13.76 12.25
N VAL A 555 13.13 -13.79 13.11
CA VAL A 555 12.96 -14.11 14.54
C VAL A 555 12.06 -13.07 15.22
N PRO A 556 11.32 -13.41 16.30
CA PRO A 556 10.52 -12.43 17.04
C PRO A 556 11.32 -11.18 17.42
N PHE A 557 10.64 -10.02 17.48
CA PHE A 557 11.24 -8.74 17.85
C PHE A 557 12.10 -8.82 19.13
N ALA A 558 11.61 -9.46 20.20
CA ALA A 558 12.41 -9.62 21.42
C ALA A 558 13.71 -10.39 21.22
N ILE A 559 13.72 -11.40 20.34
CA ILE A 559 14.95 -12.13 20.04
C ILE A 559 15.94 -11.21 19.33
N ALA A 560 15.48 -10.43 18.34
CA ALA A 560 16.33 -9.47 17.66
C ALA A 560 16.89 -8.40 18.62
N LEU A 561 16.06 -7.89 19.54
CA LEU A 561 16.47 -6.93 20.56
C LEU A 561 17.48 -7.52 21.55
N ILE A 562 17.24 -8.73 22.05
CA ILE A 562 18.16 -9.40 22.98
C ILE A 562 19.47 -9.77 22.28
N GLU A 563 19.45 -10.21 21.02
CA GLU A 563 20.67 -10.45 20.25
C GLU A 563 21.47 -9.16 20.04
N ALA A 564 20.81 -8.05 19.68
CA ALA A 564 21.47 -6.75 19.53
C ALA A 564 22.11 -6.31 20.86
N LEU A 565 21.39 -6.45 21.98
CA LEU A 565 21.89 -6.17 23.32
C LEU A 565 23.08 -7.08 23.69
N HIS A 566 23.01 -8.37 23.38
CA HIS A 566 24.09 -9.32 23.64
C HIS A 566 25.36 -8.93 22.90
N ILE A 567 25.24 -8.56 21.62
CA ILE A 567 26.38 -8.13 20.81
C ILE A 567 26.96 -6.83 21.37
N TRP A 568 26.11 -5.85 21.71
CA TRP A 568 26.57 -4.62 22.36
C TRP A 568 27.33 -4.90 23.66
N ASP A 569 26.77 -5.72 24.55
CA ASP A 569 27.35 -6.04 25.86
C ASP A 569 28.72 -6.71 25.71
N PHE A 570 28.84 -7.66 24.77
CA PHE A 570 30.11 -8.31 24.46
C PHE A 570 31.17 -7.32 23.94
N GLU A 571 30.82 -6.46 22.99
CA GLU A 571 31.75 -5.46 22.44
C GLU A 571 32.12 -4.39 23.48
N CYS A 572 31.17 -4.00 24.33
CA CYS A 572 31.39 -3.05 25.42
C CYS A 572 32.43 -3.57 26.43
N MET A 573 32.32 -4.84 26.82
CA MET A 573 33.29 -5.48 27.73
C MET A 573 34.69 -5.57 27.10
N ARG A 574 34.79 -5.75 25.78
CA ARG A 574 36.08 -5.81 25.06
C ARG A 574 36.70 -4.45 24.77
N ALA A 575 35.89 -3.38 24.73
CA ALA A 575 36.37 -2.04 24.40
C ALA A 575 37.44 -1.50 25.38
N GLY A 576 37.57 -2.10 26.57
CA GLY A 576 38.65 -1.81 27.52
C GLY A 576 40.06 -2.21 27.04
N GLU A 577 40.18 -3.05 26.02
CA GLU A 577 41.46 -3.73 25.66
C GLU A 577 42.23 -3.13 24.46
N LYS A 578 41.84 -1.93 23.98
CA LYS A 578 42.45 -1.10 22.90
C LYS A 578 41.77 -1.15 21.52
N SER A 579 41.68 0.05 20.92
CA SER A 579 41.43 0.41 19.51
C SER A 579 40.04 0.26 18.85
N ASP A 580 39.12 -0.60 19.31
CA ASP A 580 37.81 -0.80 18.61
C ASP A 580 36.64 0.05 19.14
N ARG A 581 36.91 1.30 19.55
CA ARG A 581 35.88 2.24 20.04
C ARG A 581 34.68 2.52 19.09
N PRO A 582 34.79 2.50 17.74
CA PRO A 582 33.66 2.86 16.89
C PRO A 582 32.53 1.82 16.86
N ASP A 583 32.82 0.54 17.15
CA ASP A 583 31.88 -0.54 16.85
C ASP A 583 30.85 -0.75 17.98
N TYR A 584 31.21 -0.64 19.26
CA TYR A 584 30.23 -0.77 20.35
C TYR A 584 29.21 0.38 20.37
N LEU A 585 29.62 1.62 20.05
CA LEU A 585 28.70 2.76 19.90
C LEU A 585 27.67 2.50 18.80
N ARG A 586 28.11 1.89 17.70
CA ARG A 586 27.21 1.48 16.61
C ARG A 586 26.24 0.39 17.06
N ARG A 587 26.67 -0.55 17.91
CA ARG A 587 25.78 -1.57 18.49
C ARG A 587 24.81 -0.98 19.50
N ALA A 588 25.22 0.04 20.25
CA ALA A 588 24.31 0.78 21.12
C ALA A 588 23.22 1.45 20.30
N ASP A 589 23.57 2.13 19.20
CA ASP A 589 22.60 2.74 18.28
C ASP A 589 21.60 1.71 17.72
N ASP A 590 22.06 0.50 17.37
CA ASP A 590 21.17 -0.59 16.95
C ASP A 590 20.13 -0.95 18.04
N VAL A 591 20.55 -1.03 19.31
CA VAL A 591 19.64 -1.28 20.46
C VAL A 591 18.68 -0.11 20.67
N GLN A 592 19.18 1.12 20.66
CA GLN A 592 18.37 2.33 20.85
C GLN A 592 17.30 2.48 19.77
N ARG A 593 17.64 2.20 18.50
CA ARG A 593 16.68 2.23 17.38
C ARG A 593 15.61 1.15 17.52
N LEU A 594 15.97 -0.04 17.98
CA LEU A 594 14.99 -1.10 18.24
C LEU A 594 14.00 -0.68 19.33
N LEU A 595 14.48 -0.08 20.43
CA LEU A 595 13.63 0.44 21.52
C LEU A 595 12.68 1.55 21.03
N LYS A 596 13.14 2.41 20.11
CA LYS A 596 12.31 3.45 19.50
C LYS A 596 11.39 2.95 18.38
N SER A 597 11.48 1.67 17.99
CA SER A 597 10.72 1.15 16.86
C SER A 597 9.24 0.94 17.21
N ARG A 598 8.35 1.11 16.23
CA ARG A 598 6.91 0.84 16.38
C ARG A 598 6.58 -0.61 16.77
N HIS A 599 7.48 -1.55 16.49
CA HIS A 599 7.30 -2.97 16.78
C HIS A 599 7.31 -3.28 18.28
N ILE A 600 7.80 -2.34 19.09
CA ILE A 600 7.81 -2.44 20.55
C ILE A 600 6.40 -2.61 21.13
N LEU A 601 5.41 -1.94 20.55
CA LEU A 601 4.01 -1.98 21.01
C LEU A 601 3.37 -3.33 20.71
N THR A 602 3.53 -3.83 19.48
CA THR A 602 3.02 -5.14 19.06
C THR A 602 3.62 -6.27 19.89
N TRP A 603 4.90 -6.15 20.24
CA TRP A 603 5.57 -7.16 21.04
C TRP A 603 5.03 -7.24 22.48
N ARG A 604 4.80 -6.08 23.12
CA ARG A 604 4.35 -6.01 24.52
C ARG A 604 3.10 -6.85 24.77
N GLU A 605 2.21 -6.90 23.78
CA GLU A 605 0.96 -7.66 23.85
C GLU A 605 1.16 -9.14 23.46
N ALA A 606 1.99 -9.41 22.45
CA ALA A 606 2.10 -10.75 21.87
C ALA A 606 3.00 -11.72 22.66
N MET A 607 3.99 -11.21 23.38
CA MET A 607 5.03 -12.06 23.96
C MET A 607 5.59 -11.46 25.26
N PRO A 608 4.87 -11.54 26.39
CA PRO A 608 5.30 -10.94 27.65
C PRO A 608 6.65 -11.53 28.10
N TRP A 609 7.54 -10.69 28.65
CA TRP A 609 8.84 -11.15 29.17
C TRP A 609 8.67 -12.14 30.31
N ARG A 610 7.83 -11.80 31.29
CA ARG A 610 7.52 -12.64 32.44
C ARG A 610 6.48 -13.71 32.09
N GLY A 611 6.70 -14.94 32.58
CA GLY A 611 5.79 -16.07 32.38
C GLY A 611 5.89 -16.77 31.02
N ASN A 612 6.70 -16.25 30.09
CA ASN A 612 6.86 -16.85 28.78
C ASN A 612 7.85 -18.03 28.78
N LYS A 613 7.34 -19.22 28.44
CA LYS A 613 8.09 -20.47 28.40
C LYS A 613 9.22 -20.50 27.35
N LEU A 614 9.29 -19.50 26.47
CA LEU A 614 10.39 -19.35 25.53
C LEU A 614 11.72 -19.08 26.27
N PHE A 615 11.68 -18.28 27.34
CA PHE A 615 12.85 -17.86 28.10
C PHE A 615 12.90 -18.58 29.45
N THR A 616 13.98 -19.31 29.72
CA THR A 616 14.23 -19.90 31.04
C THR A 616 14.59 -18.81 32.06
N ASP A 617 14.39 -19.06 33.35
CA ASP A 617 14.65 -18.06 34.39
C ASP A 617 16.12 -17.63 34.41
N THR A 618 17.06 -18.58 34.32
CA THR A 618 18.51 -18.29 34.20
C THR A 618 18.85 -17.42 32.98
N TYR A 619 18.17 -17.65 31.84
CA TYR A 619 18.36 -16.82 30.66
C TYR A 619 17.82 -15.41 30.90
N ARG A 620 16.68 -15.28 31.57
CA ARG A 620 16.11 -13.97 31.91
C ARG A 620 17.04 -13.19 32.81
N GLU A 621 17.54 -13.78 33.90
CA GLU A 621 18.49 -13.14 34.82
C GLU A 621 19.72 -12.61 34.07
N THR A 622 20.26 -13.41 33.15
CA THR A 622 21.41 -13.01 32.32
C THR A 622 21.08 -11.80 31.44
N VAL A 623 19.89 -11.76 30.83
CA VAL A 623 19.46 -10.63 30.01
C VAL A 623 19.18 -9.40 30.87
N GLU A 624 18.56 -9.54 32.04
CA GLU A 624 18.29 -8.42 32.95
C GLU A 624 19.58 -7.76 33.43
N GLN A 625 20.63 -8.54 33.71
CA GLN A 625 21.95 -7.98 34.02
C GLN A 625 22.52 -7.14 32.87
N LYS A 626 22.37 -7.60 31.62
CA LYS A 626 22.79 -6.84 30.43
C LYS A 626 21.98 -5.58 30.23
N VAL A 627 20.66 -5.64 30.48
CA VAL A 627 19.77 -4.48 30.43
C VAL A 627 20.19 -3.45 31.49
N ARG A 628 20.50 -3.87 32.72
CA ARG A 628 20.99 -2.96 33.77
C ARG A 628 22.30 -2.27 33.36
N ARG A 629 23.26 -3.00 32.80
CA ARG A 629 24.50 -2.40 32.26
C ARG A 629 24.23 -1.43 31.12
N PHE A 630 23.31 -1.76 30.22
CA PHE A 630 22.90 -0.85 29.14
C PHE A 630 22.26 0.43 29.67
N CYS A 631 21.35 0.31 30.65
CA CYS A 631 20.70 1.46 31.26
C CYS A 631 21.68 2.33 32.05
N ALA A 632 22.70 1.75 32.68
CA ALA A 632 23.77 2.50 33.33
C ALA A 632 24.59 3.33 32.31
N ALA A 633 24.82 2.80 31.11
CA ALA A 633 25.50 3.50 30.02
C ALA A 633 24.60 4.50 29.27
N TYR A 634 23.29 4.22 29.20
CA TYR A 634 22.29 5.01 28.47
C TYR A 634 21.00 5.20 29.29
N PRO A 635 21.02 6.07 30.32
CA PRO A 635 19.91 6.21 31.28
C PRO A 635 18.57 6.58 30.66
N ASP A 636 18.58 7.34 29.56
CA ASP A 636 17.37 7.79 28.84
C ASP A 636 16.47 6.64 28.38
N PHE A 637 17.03 5.44 28.17
CA PHE A 637 16.31 4.26 27.70
C PHE A 637 15.81 3.36 28.83
N THR A 638 16.07 3.71 30.10
CA THR A 638 15.62 2.92 31.26
C THR A 638 14.10 2.77 31.28
N ARG A 639 13.39 3.84 30.92
CA ARG A 639 11.92 3.84 30.84
C ARG A 639 11.43 2.85 29.79
N ASP A 640 12.05 2.79 28.62
CA ASP A 640 11.66 1.87 27.55
C ASP A 640 11.83 0.41 27.99
N TRP A 641 12.96 0.08 28.64
CA TRP A 641 13.19 -1.26 29.17
C TRP A 641 12.21 -1.65 30.30
N LYS A 642 11.86 -0.72 31.19
CA LYS A 642 10.79 -0.91 32.20
C LYS A 642 9.44 -1.17 31.54
N LEU A 643 9.07 -0.41 30.51
CA LEU A 643 7.82 -0.59 29.77
C LEU A 643 7.72 -1.96 29.09
N LEU A 644 8.87 -2.53 28.70
CA LEU A 644 8.95 -3.88 28.16
C LEU A 644 8.94 -5.00 29.22
N GLY A 645 9.00 -4.64 30.50
CA GLY A 645 8.98 -5.58 31.62
C GLY A 645 10.31 -6.32 31.85
N PHE A 646 11.41 -5.89 31.21
CA PHE A 646 12.76 -6.42 31.47
C PHE A 646 13.34 -5.91 32.80
N LEU A 647 12.77 -4.85 33.37
CA LEU A 647 13.15 -4.33 34.68
C LEU A 647 11.91 -4.32 35.58
N SER A 648 12.10 -4.61 36.87
CA SER A 648 11.06 -4.41 37.88
C SER A 648 10.64 -2.93 37.94
N ALA A 649 9.35 -2.70 38.18
CA ALA A 649 8.87 -1.42 38.65
C ALA A 649 9.28 -1.30 40.13
N GLU A 650 10.54 -0.95 40.35
CA GLU A 650 10.99 -0.37 41.63
C GLU A 650 10.43 1.05 41.78
#